data_AF-A0A2A9MBK8-F1
#
_entry.id   AF-A0A2A9MBK8-F1
#
_cell.length_a   1.000
_cell.length_b   1.000
_cell.length_c   1.000
_cell.angle_alpha   90.00
_cell.angle_beta   90.00
_cell.angle_gamma   90.00
#
_symmetry.space_group_name_H-M   'P 1'
#
loop_
_entity.id
_entity.type
_entity.pdbx_description
1 polymer ?
#
loop_
_entity_poly.entity_id
_entity_poly.type
_entity_poly.pdbx_seq_one_letter_code
_entity_poly.pdbx_strand_id
1 'polypeptide(L)'
;MVDDSKAVMGIDLGAHLSVFACGALANFDETHSAETNSGIKKAYVPSCISFDDKILTYGAEAEARVNYEPKNLVMNIPMWLGVHDVRTARELEDRVAFCPYPHVTIDQGKVLFRVAFGDKETHVPLPLAIGFFLEHLLEKGNTARSTSAENEILPLVRGFSRSLRIFSRDAADGIIRPPEMAAIVLPSSVDARAIREAEVSAKMAGLTVTMLRRIDAIVNFWACEKLPQEYHKLVDLQKRLDTGAQDDQAVRLAVIDIGFAETSMAVVELSKSAPEEAKHQPQKEVLLKVLSNDVDRALGFVEVIRAVATHVAAHVEKKYNAQIRSHSKKCWRLHLACIRAIRELNDLPETVIDMENFILENTDLRMDCTLKHFEGLCEPLKERFKKFFERVIYSAGIDAKNIVAVDLTGVSGAARMPWLTDLIERFFGSHDGVDPQSNCKVRRTIDTSAAAAIGAGYFCAGKKYVASLVNNTQLGPYDDDDLREMRALRDEMIEIEAKELRRRAMKAKLQLYVHELRAVVDSPKRDETERDEESSKLLQDADAFLANISTEPYEEVKKIYDRVRSFFERTYSRVYNIVERKATGEGEEGGKQDKRDMIHVLNQLEGDAAKRLSNTLCVRRAHQDYREALNFIEGGQFELSGYLLKRGLTFLDRVKTSDLKDDDVKEISALKASIYVQLAKSECFQADEDGAIDAREQLLRDAVENCTKALELDTKREKAYLYRARAHLQLGDYREASEDAKSGELLAPADRHLKKIQEEIKLRIRP
;
A
#
# COMPACT_ATOMS: atom_id res chain seq x y z
N MET A 1 -10.50 -30.58 -20.97
CA MET A 1 -9.73 -30.43 -19.72
C MET A 1 -9.20 -29.01 -19.74
N VAL A 2 -9.68 -28.16 -18.83
CA VAL A 2 -9.12 -26.82 -18.65
C VAL A 2 -7.77 -27.01 -17.96
N ASP A 3 -6.75 -26.30 -18.43
CA ASP A 3 -5.43 -26.35 -17.84
C ASP A 3 -5.46 -25.54 -16.53
N ASP A 4 -5.51 -26.23 -15.39
CA ASP A 4 -5.57 -25.64 -14.04
C ASP A 4 -4.30 -24.84 -13.68
N SER A 5 -3.27 -24.86 -14.54
CA SER A 5 -2.05 -24.07 -14.35
C SER A 5 -2.18 -22.59 -14.74
N LYS A 6 -3.28 -22.19 -15.39
CA LYS A 6 -3.42 -20.82 -15.88
C LYS A 6 -3.53 -19.78 -14.78
N ALA A 7 -2.87 -18.64 -14.99
CA ALA A 7 -2.85 -17.54 -14.03
C ALA A 7 -3.99 -16.56 -14.26
N VAL A 8 -4.74 -16.26 -13.19
CA VAL A 8 -5.78 -15.23 -13.17
C VAL A 8 -5.32 -14.05 -12.32
N MET A 9 -5.58 -12.84 -12.80
CA MET A 9 -5.32 -11.61 -12.06
C MET A 9 -6.44 -10.58 -12.25
N GLY A 10 -7.09 -10.18 -11.16
CA GLY A 10 -7.93 -9.00 -11.12
C GLY A 10 -7.15 -7.81 -10.54
N ILE A 11 -7.21 -6.67 -11.22
CA ILE A 11 -6.52 -5.44 -10.81
C ILE A 11 -7.57 -4.37 -10.59
N ASP A 12 -7.65 -3.81 -9.40
CA ASP A 12 -8.50 -2.69 -9.06
C ASP A 12 -7.69 -1.41 -8.99
N LEU A 13 -7.85 -0.54 -9.99
CA LEU A 13 -7.23 0.78 -10.05
C LEU A 13 -8.02 1.80 -9.21
N GLY A 14 -8.04 1.56 -7.89
CA GLY A 14 -8.65 2.47 -6.93
C GLY A 14 -7.89 3.81 -6.84
N ALA A 15 -8.59 4.88 -6.43
CA ALA A 15 -8.05 6.24 -6.44
C ALA A 15 -6.89 6.45 -5.45
N HIS A 16 -6.99 5.95 -4.22
CA HIS A 16 -5.95 6.11 -3.19
C HIS A 16 -5.13 4.83 -3.00
N LEU A 17 -5.80 3.69 -3.00
CA LEU A 17 -5.21 2.36 -2.93
C LEU A 17 -5.70 1.56 -4.13
N SER A 18 -4.77 0.98 -4.88
CA SER A 18 -5.05 -0.04 -5.88
C SER A 18 -4.83 -1.42 -5.28
N VAL A 19 -5.66 -2.37 -5.69
CA VAL A 19 -5.64 -3.72 -5.14
C VAL A 19 -5.44 -4.70 -6.27
N PHE A 20 -4.65 -5.74 -6.08
CA PHE A 20 -4.70 -6.88 -6.99
C PHE A 20 -5.11 -8.14 -6.24
N ALA A 21 -5.74 -9.05 -6.97
CA ALA A 21 -6.06 -10.41 -6.55
C ALA A 21 -5.53 -11.37 -7.62
N CYS A 22 -4.66 -12.31 -7.23
CA CYS A 22 -4.05 -13.25 -8.17
C CYS A 22 -4.00 -14.68 -7.60
N GLY A 23 -4.07 -15.66 -8.50
CA GLY A 23 -4.09 -17.08 -8.13
C GLY A 23 -4.15 -17.97 -9.37
N ALA A 24 -4.14 -19.29 -9.15
CA ALA A 24 -4.44 -20.25 -10.19
C ALA A 24 -5.92 -20.16 -10.58
N LEU A 25 -6.26 -20.51 -11.82
CA LEU A 25 -7.64 -20.51 -12.31
C LEU A 25 -8.58 -21.31 -11.39
N ALA A 26 -8.14 -22.48 -10.91
CA ALA A 26 -8.90 -23.31 -9.98
C ALA A 26 -9.33 -22.55 -8.71
N ASN A 27 -8.46 -21.68 -8.17
CA ASN A 27 -8.77 -20.88 -6.99
C ASN A 27 -9.91 -19.88 -7.23
N PHE A 28 -10.14 -19.47 -8.48
CA PHE A 28 -11.26 -18.62 -8.86
C PHE A 28 -12.48 -19.42 -9.33
N ASP A 29 -12.33 -20.71 -9.63
CA ASP A 29 -13.39 -21.58 -10.14
C ASP A 29 -14.11 -22.36 -9.02
N GLU A 30 -13.42 -22.71 -7.94
CA GLU A 30 -14.04 -23.39 -6.79
C GLU A 30 -15.08 -22.49 -6.08
N THR A 31 -16.23 -23.08 -5.71
CA THR A 31 -17.32 -22.42 -4.97
C THR A 31 -16.98 -22.44 -3.49
N HIS A 32 -16.25 -21.44 -3.02
CA HIS A 32 -15.74 -21.42 -1.65
C HIS A 32 -16.29 -20.24 -0.85
N SER A 33 -16.62 -20.50 0.41
CA SER A 33 -16.93 -19.48 1.41
C SER A 33 -15.74 -18.54 1.62
N ALA A 34 -15.99 -17.29 2.01
CA ALA A 34 -14.97 -16.27 2.25
C ALA A 34 -13.77 -16.71 3.14
N GLU A 35 -13.95 -17.70 4.02
CA GLU A 35 -12.91 -18.28 4.90
C GLU A 35 -11.86 -19.14 4.17
N THR A 36 -12.11 -19.58 2.92
CA THR A 36 -11.23 -20.49 2.15
C THR A 36 -10.57 -19.87 0.93
N ASN A 37 -10.57 -18.53 0.80
CA ASN A 37 -9.79 -17.78 -0.21
C ASN A 37 -8.26 -17.87 -0.05
N SER A 38 -7.75 -18.88 0.68
CA SER A 38 -6.33 -19.08 0.99
C SER A 38 -5.44 -19.19 -0.25
N GLY A 39 -6.00 -19.58 -1.40
CA GLY A 39 -5.32 -19.64 -2.69
C GLY A 39 -5.28 -18.32 -3.48
N ILE A 40 -6.12 -17.33 -3.15
CA ILE A 40 -6.15 -16.03 -3.83
C ILE A 40 -5.29 -15.05 -3.03
N LYS A 41 -4.11 -14.74 -3.57
CA LYS A 41 -3.20 -13.76 -2.98
C LYS A 41 -3.63 -12.36 -3.34
N LYS A 42 -3.62 -11.46 -2.36
CA LYS A 42 -4.04 -10.07 -2.49
C LYS A 42 -2.93 -9.14 -2.02
N ALA A 43 -2.84 -7.96 -2.60
CA ALA A 43 -2.08 -6.88 -1.99
C ALA A 43 -2.70 -5.52 -2.28
N TYR A 44 -2.48 -4.61 -1.34
CA TYR A 44 -2.94 -3.23 -1.37
C TYR A 44 -1.73 -2.34 -1.62
N VAL A 45 -1.83 -1.45 -2.60
CA VAL A 45 -0.71 -0.62 -3.05
C VAL A 45 -1.20 0.81 -3.22
N PRO A 46 -0.61 1.80 -2.53
CA PRO A 46 -0.90 3.21 -2.77
C PRO A 46 -0.80 3.58 -4.24
N SER A 47 -1.79 4.29 -4.75
CA SER A 47 -1.94 4.60 -6.17
C SER A 47 -1.08 5.80 -6.57
N CYS A 48 0.23 5.63 -6.43
CA CYS A 48 1.21 6.68 -6.65
C CYS A 48 2.54 6.16 -7.24
N ILE A 49 3.21 7.08 -7.93
CA ILE A 49 4.50 6.88 -8.60
C ILE A 49 5.37 8.11 -8.33
N SER A 50 6.64 7.89 -8.00
CA SER A 50 7.63 8.97 -7.87
C SER A 50 8.77 8.78 -8.85
N PHE A 51 9.18 9.89 -9.46
CA PHE A 51 10.32 9.99 -10.37
C PHE A 51 11.53 10.50 -9.56
N ASP A 52 12.14 9.62 -8.79
CA ASP A 52 13.19 9.93 -7.81
C ASP A 52 14.58 9.89 -8.48
N ASP A 53 15.02 11.06 -8.96
CA ASP A 53 16.24 11.27 -9.74
C ASP A 53 16.32 10.39 -11.00
N LYS A 54 16.84 9.16 -10.86
CA LYS A 54 17.05 8.19 -11.94
C LYS A 54 16.26 6.90 -11.73
N ILE A 55 15.42 6.83 -10.70
CA ILE A 55 14.69 5.62 -10.32
C ILE A 55 13.19 5.91 -10.24
N LEU A 56 12.39 4.96 -10.68
CA LEU A 56 10.95 4.98 -10.49
C LEU A 56 10.61 4.20 -9.22
N THR A 57 9.89 4.85 -8.31
CA THR A 57 9.35 4.20 -7.11
C THR A 57 7.83 4.18 -7.19
N TYR A 58 7.20 3.24 -6.50
CA TYR A 58 5.76 2.98 -6.59
C TYR A 58 5.18 2.72 -5.20
N GLY A 59 3.86 2.93 -5.04
CA GLY A 59 3.18 2.53 -3.81
C GLY A 59 3.67 3.27 -2.57
N ALA A 60 3.77 2.55 -1.45
CA ALA A 60 4.20 3.12 -0.18
C ALA A 60 5.58 3.80 -0.26
N GLU A 61 6.48 3.32 -1.13
CA GLU A 61 7.79 3.96 -1.34
C GLU A 61 7.66 5.30 -2.10
N ALA A 62 6.79 5.39 -3.11
CA ALA A 62 6.52 6.63 -3.81
C ALA A 62 5.82 7.64 -2.91
N GLU A 63 4.79 7.22 -2.18
CA GLU A 63 4.15 8.01 -1.13
C GLU A 63 5.17 8.43 -0.07
N ALA A 64 6.27 7.67 0.08
CA ALA A 64 7.33 8.04 0.99
C ALA A 64 7.98 9.39 0.64
N ARG A 65 8.05 9.69 -0.66
CA ARG A 65 8.76 10.84 -1.23
C ARG A 65 8.04 12.17 -1.03
N VAL A 66 6.81 12.20 -0.51
CA VAL A 66 6.11 13.44 -0.12
C VAL A 66 6.99 14.36 0.74
N ASN A 67 7.83 13.77 1.59
CA ASN A 67 8.63 14.52 2.55
C ASN A 67 9.91 15.15 1.98
N TYR A 68 10.37 14.67 0.81
CA TYR A 68 11.68 15.00 0.25
C TYR A 68 11.54 15.57 -1.17
N GLU A 69 10.72 14.97 -2.02
CA GLU A 69 10.53 15.33 -3.43
C GLU A 69 9.05 15.39 -3.85
N PRO A 70 8.18 16.19 -3.19
CA PRO A 70 6.75 16.20 -3.48
C PRO A 70 6.39 16.65 -4.91
N LYS A 71 7.33 17.31 -5.64
CA LYS A 71 7.12 17.76 -7.02
C LYS A 71 7.28 16.66 -8.07
N ASN A 72 8.04 15.61 -7.74
CA ASN A 72 8.28 14.45 -8.60
C ASN A 72 7.34 13.29 -8.29
N LEU A 73 6.37 13.49 -7.41
CA LEU A 73 5.41 12.48 -6.97
C LEU A 73 4.04 12.75 -7.59
N VAL A 74 3.51 11.74 -8.27
CA VAL A 74 2.12 11.73 -8.75
C VAL A 74 1.31 10.83 -7.82
N MET A 75 0.47 11.44 -6.99
CA MET A 75 -0.48 10.74 -6.12
C MET A 75 -1.85 10.60 -6.78
N ASN A 76 -2.60 9.60 -6.31
CA ASN A 76 -3.94 9.28 -6.76
C ASN A 76 -4.07 9.18 -8.27
N ILE A 77 -3.10 8.51 -8.93
CA ILE A 77 -2.95 8.50 -10.39
C ILE A 77 -4.27 8.18 -11.12
N PRO A 78 -5.11 7.22 -10.69
CA PRO A 78 -6.36 6.92 -11.40
C PRO A 78 -7.39 8.06 -11.41
N MET A 79 -7.31 9.04 -10.50
CA MET A 79 -8.20 10.21 -10.51
C MET A 79 -7.96 11.16 -11.69
N TRP A 80 -6.84 11.01 -12.40
CA TRP A 80 -6.50 11.83 -13.56
C TRP A 80 -7.15 11.32 -14.86
N LEU A 81 -7.69 10.09 -14.85
CA LEU A 81 -8.42 9.54 -16.00
C LEU A 81 -9.62 10.45 -16.34
N GLY A 82 -9.74 10.80 -17.62
CA GLY A 82 -10.80 11.67 -18.14
C GLY A 82 -10.53 13.18 -17.96
N VAL A 83 -9.46 13.59 -17.26
CA VAL A 83 -9.04 14.99 -17.19
C VAL A 83 -8.49 15.43 -18.55
N HIS A 84 -8.96 16.57 -19.05
CA HIS A 84 -8.66 16.96 -20.43
C HIS A 84 -8.65 18.45 -20.71
N ASP A 85 -8.95 19.28 -19.71
CA ASP A 85 -8.82 20.72 -19.82
C ASP A 85 -8.34 21.31 -18.49
N VAL A 86 -7.84 22.54 -18.55
CA VAL A 86 -7.29 23.24 -17.38
C VAL A 86 -8.34 23.37 -16.27
N ARG A 87 -9.63 23.44 -16.62
CA ARG A 87 -10.71 23.56 -15.66
C ARG A 87 -10.87 22.27 -14.84
N THR A 88 -10.99 21.12 -15.50
CA THR A 88 -11.13 19.81 -14.86
C THR A 88 -9.89 19.44 -14.04
N ALA A 89 -8.69 19.83 -14.49
CA ALA A 89 -7.48 19.69 -13.67
C ALA A 89 -7.53 20.54 -12.39
N ARG A 90 -7.95 21.80 -12.47
CA ARG A 90 -8.12 22.67 -11.28
C ARG A 90 -9.21 22.16 -10.34
N GLU A 91 -10.32 21.68 -10.88
CA GLU A 91 -11.37 21.04 -10.07
C GLU A 91 -10.81 19.83 -9.30
N LEU A 92 -9.92 19.05 -9.91
CA LEU A 92 -9.20 17.97 -9.22
C LEU A 92 -8.19 18.49 -8.19
N GLU A 93 -7.41 19.53 -8.52
CA GLU A 93 -6.46 20.20 -7.61
C GLU A 93 -7.15 20.66 -6.31
N ASP A 94 -8.25 21.39 -6.42
CA ASP A 94 -9.06 21.87 -5.30
C ASP A 94 -9.68 20.72 -4.49
N ARG A 95 -9.97 19.61 -5.17
CA ARG A 95 -10.54 18.42 -4.54
C ARG A 95 -9.53 17.70 -3.66
N VAL A 96 -8.27 17.64 -4.07
CA VAL A 96 -7.17 17.04 -3.31
C VAL A 96 -6.23 18.08 -2.70
N ALA A 97 -6.75 19.25 -2.29
CA ALA A 97 -5.97 20.38 -1.75
C ALA A 97 -5.02 20.02 -0.58
N PHE A 98 -5.35 18.97 0.18
CA PHE A 98 -4.55 18.48 1.31
C PHE A 98 -3.57 17.35 0.94
N CYS A 99 -3.54 16.93 -0.31
CA CYS A 99 -2.56 16.00 -0.85
C CYS A 99 -1.53 16.76 -1.69
N PRO A 100 -0.28 16.29 -1.81
CA PRO A 100 0.65 16.78 -2.81
C PRO A 100 0.05 16.70 -4.21
N TYR A 101 0.34 17.70 -5.02
CA TYR A 101 -0.18 17.79 -6.38
C TYR A 101 0.98 18.00 -7.34
N PRO A 102 1.13 17.15 -8.36
CA PRO A 102 2.22 17.24 -9.32
C PRO A 102 2.06 18.48 -10.20
N HIS A 103 3.15 18.93 -10.80
CA HIS A 103 3.06 19.92 -11.87
C HIS A 103 2.49 19.24 -13.12
N VAL A 104 1.35 19.73 -13.60
CA VAL A 104 0.66 19.18 -14.77
C VAL A 104 0.43 20.24 -15.83
N THR A 105 0.67 19.85 -17.08
CA THR A 105 0.29 20.61 -18.27
C THR A 105 -0.73 19.82 -19.07
N ILE A 106 -1.67 20.53 -19.71
CA ILE A 106 -2.63 19.94 -20.63
C ILE A 106 -2.34 20.44 -22.02
N ASP A 107 -1.96 19.52 -22.90
CA ASP A 107 -1.65 19.81 -24.30
C ASP A 107 -2.57 19.02 -25.23
N GLN A 108 -3.37 19.71 -26.03
CA GLN A 108 -4.39 19.09 -26.90
C GLN A 108 -5.30 18.09 -26.16
N GLY A 109 -5.57 18.38 -24.88
CA GLY A 109 -6.34 17.54 -23.98
C GLY A 109 -5.56 16.37 -23.35
N LYS A 110 -4.29 16.16 -23.68
CA LYS A 110 -3.43 15.14 -23.08
C LYS A 110 -2.86 15.67 -21.77
N VAL A 111 -2.96 14.87 -20.72
CA VAL A 111 -2.37 15.17 -19.40
C VAL A 111 -0.90 14.78 -19.43
N LEU A 112 -0.02 15.74 -19.13
CA LEU A 112 1.42 15.56 -19.04
C LEU A 112 1.91 15.96 -17.65
N PHE A 113 2.56 15.03 -16.95
CA PHE A 113 3.22 15.29 -15.67
C PHE A 113 4.63 15.81 -15.92
N ARG A 114 4.92 17.01 -15.42
CA ARG A 114 6.25 17.61 -15.50
C ARG A 114 7.07 17.16 -14.28
N VAL A 115 8.07 16.33 -14.53
CA VAL A 115 8.91 15.70 -13.49
C VAL A 115 10.39 15.85 -13.83
N ALA A 116 11.26 15.86 -12.82
CA ALA A 116 12.69 15.75 -13.05
C ALA A 116 13.08 14.26 -13.07
N PHE A 117 13.68 13.79 -14.16
CA PHE A 117 14.15 12.41 -14.29
C PHE A 117 15.41 12.34 -15.16
N GLY A 118 16.47 11.70 -14.67
CA GLY A 118 17.73 11.52 -15.40
C GLY A 118 18.45 12.84 -15.72
N ASP A 119 18.56 13.73 -14.73
CA ASP A 119 19.17 15.06 -14.84
C ASP A 119 18.46 16.03 -15.81
N LYS A 120 17.27 15.68 -16.31
CA LYS A 120 16.47 16.51 -17.21
C LYS A 120 15.02 16.63 -16.76
N GLU A 121 14.36 17.68 -17.22
CA GLU A 121 12.91 17.79 -17.14
C GLU A 121 12.25 16.88 -18.19
N THR A 122 11.30 16.07 -17.73
CA THR A 122 10.57 15.10 -18.54
C THR A 122 9.07 15.34 -18.41
N HIS A 123 8.36 15.29 -19.54
CA HIS A 123 6.91 15.39 -19.59
C HIS A 123 6.35 13.99 -19.79
N VAL A 124 5.83 13.38 -18.72
CA VAL A 124 5.33 12.00 -18.74
C VAL A 124 3.83 12.01 -19.00
N PRO A 125 3.35 11.44 -20.12
CA PRO A 125 1.91 11.33 -20.39
C PRO A 125 1.20 10.45 -19.36
N LEU A 126 -0.04 10.79 -19.03
CA LEU A 126 -0.86 10.03 -18.09
C LEU A 126 -0.89 8.51 -18.38
N PRO A 127 -1.09 8.06 -19.64
CA PRO A 127 -1.13 6.62 -19.89
C PRO A 127 0.21 5.93 -19.63
N LEU A 128 1.33 6.61 -19.82
CA LEU A 128 2.65 6.05 -19.52
C LEU A 128 2.86 5.92 -18.01
N ALA A 129 2.45 6.93 -17.22
CA ALA A 129 2.53 6.87 -15.76
C ALA A 129 1.66 5.72 -15.18
N ILE A 130 0.42 5.57 -15.65
CA ILE A 130 -0.45 4.44 -15.28
C ILE A 130 0.15 3.12 -15.78
N GLY A 131 0.73 3.10 -16.99
CA GLY A 131 1.40 1.93 -17.55
C GLY A 131 2.54 1.41 -16.66
N PHE A 132 3.45 2.29 -16.22
CA PHE A 132 4.49 1.92 -15.25
C PHE A 132 3.91 1.40 -13.93
N PHE A 133 2.85 2.05 -13.42
CA PHE A 133 2.19 1.59 -12.19
C PHE A 133 1.52 0.21 -12.37
N LEU A 134 0.89 -0.06 -13.51
CA LEU A 134 0.33 -1.37 -13.85
C LEU A 134 1.42 -2.44 -13.95
N GLU A 135 2.57 -2.14 -14.58
CA GLU A 135 3.72 -3.05 -14.61
C GLU A 135 4.17 -3.44 -13.19
N HIS A 136 4.21 -2.48 -12.26
CA HIS A 136 4.54 -2.75 -10.86
C HIS A 136 3.50 -3.65 -10.17
N LEU A 137 2.21 -3.43 -10.41
CA LEU A 137 1.16 -4.30 -9.85
C LEU A 137 1.27 -5.74 -10.40
N LEU A 138 1.46 -5.90 -11.71
CA LEU A 138 1.67 -7.21 -12.36
C LEU A 138 2.88 -7.93 -11.77
N GLU A 139 3.97 -7.20 -11.56
CA GLU A 139 5.17 -7.73 -10.94
C GLU A 139 4.91 -8.25 -9.53
N LYS A 140 4.25 -7.45 -8.67
CA LYS A 140 3.88 -7.91 -7.33
C LYS A 140 2.97 -9.14 -7.36
N GLY A 141 2.01 -9.19 -8.28
CA GLY A 141 1.17 -10.37 -8.50
C GLY A 141 1.97 -11.61 -8.92
N ASN A 142 2.93 -11.45 -9.81
CA ASN A 142 3.80 -12.54 -10.26
C ASN A 142 4.72 -13.07 -9.16
N THR A 143 5.35 -12.18 -8.38
CA THR A 143 6.17 -12.56 -7.22
C THR A 143 5.34 -13.25 -6.15
N ALA A 144 4.10 -12.79 -5.92
CA ALA A 144 3.21 -13.46 -5.00
C ALA A 144 2.95 -14.92 -5.41
N ARG A 145 2.97 -15.28 -6.70
CA ARG A 145 2.72 -16.64 -7.18
C ARG A 145 3.91 -17.61 -7.08
N SER A 146 5.16 -17.15 -7.12
CA SER A 146 6.32 -18.05 -7.05
C SER A 146 6.54 -18.55 -5.61
N THR A 147 6.37 -19.86 -5.40
CA THR A 147 6.49 -20.55 -4.10
C THR A 147 7.86 -21.20 -3.87
N SER A 148 8.91 -20.89 -4.64
CA SER A 148 10.22 -21.48 -4.39
C SER A 148 10.78 -21.02 -3.04
N ALA A 149 11.39 -21.95 -2.29
CA ALA A 149 12.09 -21.70 -1.02
C ALA A 149 13.21 -20.63 -1.13
N GLU A 150 13.59 -20.23 -2.35
CA GLU A 150 14.47 -19.09 -2.61
C GLU A 150 13.84 -17.74 -2.20
N ASN A 151 12.52 -17.66 -2.03
CA ASN A 151 11.82 -16.46 -1.58
C ASN A 151 11.85 -16.24 -0.05
N GLU A 152 12.28 -17.23 0.76
CA GLU A 152 12.47 -17.01 2.21
C GLU A 152 13.66 -16.09 2.52
N ILE A 153 14.49 -15.77 1.52
CA ILE A 153 15.64 -14.85 1.65
C ILE A 153 15.32 -13.45 1.05
N LEU A 154 14.16 -13.26 0.40
CA LEU A 154 13.76 -12.01 -0.25
C LEU A 154 12.92 -10.99 0.57
N PRO A 155 12.91 -10.94 1.93
CA PRO A 155 12.26 -9.81 2.62
C PRO A 155 12.92 -8.45 2.37
N LEU A 156 14.18 -8.39 1.92
CA LEU A 156 14.93 -7.12 1.77
C LEU A 156 14.79 -6.41 0.41
N VAL A 157 14.26 -7.06 -0.63
CA VAL A 157 14.27 -6.52 -2.01
C VAL A 157 12.92 -5.90 -2.44
N ARG A 158 11.99 -5.66 -1.51
CA ARG A 158 10.61 -5.22 -1.83
C ARG A 158 10.50 -3.83 -2.48
N GLY A 159 11.57 -3.04 -2.53
CA GLY A 159 11.67 -1.77 -3.28
C GLY A 159 12.40 -1.85 -4.63
N PHE A 160 12.99 -3.00 -4.99
CA PHE A 160 13.93 -3.14 -6.11
C PHE A 160 13.48 -4.18 -7.15
N SER A 161 12.18 -4.43 -7.28
CA SER A 161 11.64 -5.56 -8.05
C SER A 161 12.09 -5.57 -9.53
N ARG A 162 12.19 -4.41 -10.19
CA ARG A 162 12.77 -4.30 -11.54
C ARG A 162 14.27 -4.58 -11.58
N SER A 163 15.00 -4.16 -10.55
CA SER A 163 16.45 -4.27 -10.42
C SER A 163 16.90 -5.72 -10.45
N LEU A 164 16.25 -6.62 -9.71
CA LEU A 164 16.59 -8.04 -9.71
C LEU A 164 16.64 -8.61 -11.14
N ARG A 165 15.69 -8.25 -12.01
CA ARG A 165 15.64 -8.78 -13.40
C ARG A 165 16.70 -8.22 -14.35
N ILE A 166 17.14 -6.98 -14.15
CA ILE A 166 18.25 -6.38 -14.93
C ILE A 166 19.56 -7.15 -14.71
N PHE A 167 19.62 -7.96 -13.64
CA PHE A 167 20.81 -8.61 -13.12
C PHE A 167 20.84 -10.15 -13.26
N SER A 168 19.79 -10.81 -13.79
CA SER A 168 19.86 -12.24 -14.18
C SER A 168 20.35 -12.45 -15.62
N ARG A 169 21.03 -13.58 -15.91
CA ARG A 169 21.37 -14.03 -17.27
C ARG A 169 20.13 -14.34 -18.10
N ASP A 170 18.99 -14.57 -17.46
CA ASP A 170 17.67 -14.68 -18.09
C ASP A 170 17.10 -13.33 -18.55
N ALA A 171 17.92 -12.29 -18.74
CA ALA A 171 17.53 -11.08 -19.45
C ALA A 171 17.00 -11.36 -20.88
N ALA A 172 17.29 -12.54 -21.45
CA ALA A 172 16.66 -13.01 -22.69
C ALA A 172 15.19 -13.45 -22.50
N ASP A 173 14.81 -13.87 -21.28
CA ASP A 173 13.45 -14.27 -20.87
C ASP A 173 12.75 -13.22 -19.98
N GLY A 174 13.37 -12.05 -19.77
CA GLY A 174 12.96 -10.95 -18.89
C GLY A 174 11.64 -10.25 -19.24
N ILE A 175 10.79 -10.87 -20.05
CA ILE A 175 9.43 -10.45 -20.32
C ILE A 175 8.64 -10.68 -19.02
N ILE A 176 8.08 -9.61 -18.44
CA ILE A 176 6.94 -9.75 -17.52
C ILE A 176 5.89 -10.50 -18.32
N ARG A 177 5.77 -11.82 -18.12
CA ARG A 177 4.72 -12.59 -18.78
C ARG A 177 3.42 -12.09 -18.16
N PRO A 178 2.57 -11.38 -18.94
CA PRO A 178 1.29 -11.00 -18.43
C PRO A 178 0.54 -12.27 -18.02
N PRO A 179 -0.28 -12.23 -16.97
CA PRO A 179 -1.18 -13.33 -16.67
C PRO A 179 -2.02 -13.62 -17.93
N GLU A 180 -2.27 -14.90 -18.20
CA GLU A 180 -3.02 -15.31 -19.39
C GLU A 180 -4.47 -14.79 -19.35
N MET A 181 -4.97 -14.50 -18.13
CA MET A 181 -6.27 -13.90 -17.88
C MET A 181 -6.15 -12.75 -16.89
N ALA A 182 -6.35 -11.52 -17.36
CA ALA A 182 -6.47 -10.35 -16.49
C ALA A 182 -7.62 -9.42 -16.85
N ALA A 183 -8.15 -8.79 -15.81
CA ALA A 183 -9.13 -7.72 -15.90
C ALA A 183 -8.71 -6.54 -15.03
N ILE A 184 -8.92 -5.34 -15.58
CA ILE A 184 -8.72 -4.08 -14.86
C ILE A 184 -10.07 -3.51 -14.48
N VAL A 185 -10.23 -3.21 -13.20
CA VAL A 185 -11.34 -2.46 -12.66
C VAL A 185 -10.96 -1.00 -12.64
N LEU A 186 -11.80 -0.18 -13.26
CA LEU A 186 -11.68 1.27 -13.31
C LEU A 186 -12.69 1.91 -12.33
N PRO A 187 -12.46 3.16 -11.90
CA PRO A 187 -13.46 3.92 -11.16
C PRO A 187 -14.86 3.84 -11.80
N SER A 188 -15.91 3.68 -11.01
CA SER A 188 -17.29 3.63 -11.49
C SER A 188 -17.68 4.86 -12.31
N SER A 189 -17.05 6.01 -12.04
CA SER A 189 -17.28 7.28 -12.78
C SER A 189 -16.57 7.40 -14.13
N VAL A 190 -15.86 6.37 -14.59
CA VAL A 190 -15.18 6.44 -15.89
C VAL A 190 -16.16 6.72 -17.04
N ASP A 191 -15.77 7.67 -17.89
CA ASP A 191 -16.42 7.93 -19.16
C ASP A 191 -15.68 7.23 -20.31
N ALA A 192 -16.20 7.40 -21.54
CA ALA A 192 -15.59 6.80 -22.71
C ALA A 192 -14.14 7.26 -22.96
N ARG A 193 -13.74 8.45 -22.48
CA ARG A 193 -12.37 8.95 -22.62
C ARG A 193 -11.44 8.28 -21.63
N ALA A 194 -11.83 8.23 -20.36
CA ALA A 194 -11.09 7.57 -19.29
C ALA A 194 -10.84 6.08 -19.62
N ILE A 195 -11.82 5.39 -20.19
CA ILE A 195 -11.66 4.00 -20.64
C ILE A 195 -10.55 3.87 -21.69
N ARG A 196 -10.51 4.78 -22.68
CA ARG A 196 -9.47 4.75 -23.73
C ARG A 196 -8.09 5.09 -23.19
N GLU A 197 -7.99 6.06 -22.28
CA GLU A 197 -6.74 6.36 -21.56
C GLU A 197 -6.23 5.13 -20.80
N ALA A 198 -7.12 4.42 -20.10
CA ALA A 198 -6.78 3.18 -19.42
C ALA A 198 -6.37 2.07 -20.40
N GLU A 199 -7.00 1.95 -21.58
CA GLU A 199 -6.62 0.99 -22.61
C GLU A 199 -5.20 1.26 -23.15
N VAL A 200 -4.87 2.52 -23.42
CA VAL A 200 -3.52 2.93 -23.81
C VAL A 200 -2.53 2.60 -22.68
N SER A 201 -2.90 2.85 -21.43
CA SER A 201 -2.08 2.53 -20.25
C SER A 201 -1.80 1.03 -20.15
N ALA A 202 -2.82 0.21 -20.33
CA ALA A 202 -2.68 -1.24 -20.36
C ALA A 202 -1.76 -1.70 -21.49
N LYS A 203 -1.88 -1.13 -22.70
CA LYS A 203 -0.97 -1.40 -23.82
C LYS A 203 0.48 -1.02 -23.51
N MET A 204 0.70 0.09 -22.80
CA MET A 204 2.05 0.48 -22.35
C MET A 204 2.64 -0.53 -21.36
N ALA A 205 1.79 -1.13 -20.50
CA ALA A 205 2.16 -2.21 -19.60
C ALA A 205 2.24 -3.60 -20.27
N GLY A 206 2.06 -3.71 -21.59
CA GLY A 206 2.07 -4.98 -22.32
C GLY A 206 0.81 -5.85 -22.10
N LEU A 207 -0.28 -5.24 -21.64
CA LEU A 207 -1.55 -5.91 -21.35
C LEU A 207 -2.58 -5.75 -22.48
N THR A 208 -3.28 -6.84 -22.77
CA THR A 208 -4.56 -6.83 -23.49
C THR A 208 -5.62 -7.36 -22.54
N VAL A 209 -6.43 -6.49 -21.97
CA VAL A 209 -7.26 -6.82 -20.79
C VAL A 209 -8.69 -6.37 -20.97
N THR A 210 -9.59 -7.11 -20.33
CA THR A 210 -10.98 -6.70 -20.19
C THR A 210 -11.10 -5.67 -19.08
N MET A 211 -12.02 -4.73 -19.22
CA MET A 211 -12.25 -3.71 -18.19
C MET A 211 -13.65 -3.81 -17.58
N LEU A 212 -13.74 -3.47 -16.30
CA LEU A 212 -14.99 -3.41 -15.54
C LEU A 212 -15.06 -2.07 -14.82
N ARG A 213 -16.28 -1.55 -14.60
CA ARG A 213 -16.49 -0.51 -13.60
C ARG A 213 -16.38 -1.13 -12.22
N ARG A 214 -15.94 -0.34 -11.25
CA ARG A 214 -15.79 -0.77 -9.86
C ARG A 214 -17.06 -1.36 -9.28
N ILE A 215 -18.20 -0.69 -9.42
CA ILE A 215 -19.48 -1.22 -8.93
C ILE A 215 -19.88 -2.53 -9.60
N ASP A 216 -19.64 -2.67 -10.92
CA ASP A 216 -19.96 -3.88 -11.67
C ASP A 216 -19.07 -5.05 -11.19
N ALA A 217 -17.78 -4.80 -10.94
CA ALA A 217 -16.87 -5.81 -10.40
C ALA A 217 -17.26 -6.25 -8.97
N ILE A 218 -17.71 -5.32 -8.13
CA ILE A 218 -18.20 -5.61 -6.76
C ILE A 218 -19.51 -6.41 -6.82
N VAL A 219 -20.44 -6.08 -7.71
CA VAL A 219 -21.67 -6.87 -7.93
C VAL A 219 -21.30 -8.27 -8.43
N ASN A 220 -20.32 -8.40 -9.32
CA ASN A 220 -19.84 -9.71 -9.78
C ASN A 220 -19.26 -10.53 -8.62
N PHE A 221 -18.43 -9.92 -7.78
CA PHE A 221 -17.91 -10.54 -6.56
C PHE A 221 -19.03 -11.02 -5.65
N TRP A 222 -19.97 -10.12 -5.32
CA TRP A 222 -21.11 -10.44 -4.46
C TRP A 222 -21.90 -11.63 -5.00
N ALA A 223 -22.19 -11.64 -6.29
CA ALA A 223 -22.95 -12.72 -6.93
C ALA A 223 -22.21 -14.06 -6.84
N CYS A 224 -20.90 -14.07 -7.15
CA CYS A 224 -20.07 -15.27 -7.11
C CYS A 224 -19.94 -15.87 -5.69
N GLU A 225 -19.87 -15.02 -4.67
CA GLU A 225 -19.65 -15.44 -3.28
C GLU A 225 -20.93 -15.85 -2.55
N LYS A 226 -22.07 -15.24 -2.92
CA LYS A 226 -23.29 -15.28 -2.10
C LYS A 226 -24.41 -16.10 -2.72
N LEU A 227 -24.44 -16.26 -4.04
CA LEU A 227 -25.49 -17.02 -4.71
C LEU A 227 -25.16 -18.52 -4.76
N PRO A 228 -26.18 -19.40 -4.66
CA PRO A 228 -27.62 -19.09 -4.54
C PRO A 228 -28.11 -18.92 -3.08
N GLN A 229 -27.31 -19.22 -2.05
CA GLN A 229 -27.80 -19.31 -0.66
C GLN A 229 -28.38 -17.99 -0.15
N GLU A 230 -27.77 -16.87 -0.51
CA GLU A 230 -28.20 -15.55 -0.04
C GLU A 230 -29.55 -15.12 -0.64
N TYR A 231 -29.88 -15.57 -1.85
CA TYR A 231 -31.19 -15.33 -2.45
C TYR A 231 -32.32 -15.91 -1.58
N HIS A 232 -32.17 -17.14 -1.09
CA HIS A 232 -33.18 -17.74 -0.20
C HIS A 232 -33.37 -16.96 1.10
N LYS A 233 -32.28 -16.52 1.73
CA LYS A 233 -32.36 -15.67 2.94
C LYS A 233 -33.05 -14.34 2.67
N LEU A 234 -32.81 -13.75 1.50
CA LEU A 234 -33.41 -12.49 1.09
C LEU A 234 -34.92 -12.64 0.79
N VAL A 235 -35.34 -13.75 0.17
CA VAL A 235 -36.77 -14.07 -0.01
C VAL A 235 -37.47 -14.21 1.35
N ASP A 236 -36.86 -14.94 2.29
CA ASP A 236 -37.42 -15.11 3.64
C ASP A 236 -37.49 -13.77 4.39
N LEU A 237 -36.49 -12.91 4.22
CA LEU A 237 -36.48 -11.57 4.80
C LEU A 237 -37.58 -10.70 4.18
N GLN A 238 -37.76 -10.73 2.86
CA GLN A 238 -38.81 -10.00 2.15
C GLN A 238 -40.21 -10.36 2.68
N LYS A 239 -40.47 -11.65 2.90
CA LYS A 239 -41.73 -12.15 3.47
C LYS A 239 -41.99 -11.68 4.89
N ARG A 240 -40.93 -11.54 5.70
CA ARG A 240 -41.03 -11.03 7.07
C ARG A 240 -41.29 -9.53 7.13
N LEU A 241 -40.82 -8.78 6.15
CA LEU A 241 -40.89 -7.31 6.11
C LEU A 241 -42.13 -6.77 5.37
N ASP A 242 -42.99 -7.66 4.85
CA ASP A 242 -44.23 -7.33 4.13
C ASP A 242 -44.09 -6.14 3.15
N THR A 243 -43.02 -6.14 2.34
CA THR A 243 -42.66 -5.01 1.47
C THR A 243 -43.69 -4.71 0.35
N GLY A 244 -44.81 -5.42 0.28
CA GLY A 244 -45.87 -5.23 -0.73
C GLY A 244 -45.43 -5.59 -2.16
N ALA A 245 -44.36 -6.36 -2.32
CA ALA A 245 -43.85 -6.78 -3.62
C ALA A 245 -44.86 -7.68 -4.35
N GLN A 246 -45.16 -7.36 -5.62
CA GLN A 246 -46.15 -8.07 -6.45
C GLN A 246 -45.72 -9.47 -6.90
N ASP A 247 -44.43 -9.81 -6.77
CA ASP A 247 -43.86 -11.10 -7.17
C ASP A 247 -43.06 -11.70 -6.00
N ASP A 248 -43.63 -12.76 -5.40
CA ASP A 248 -43.11 -13.44 -4.21
C ASP A 248 -41.79 -14.22 -4.46
N GLN A 249 -41.26 -14.15 -5.70
CA GLN A 249 -39.98 -14.76 -6.09
C GLN A 249 -38.94 -13.76 -6.62
N ALA A 250 -39.25 -12.47 -6.73
CA ALA A 250 -38.28 -11.45 -7.15
C ALA A 250 -37.84 -10.60 -5.96
N VAL A 251 -36.55 -10.65 -5.62
CA VAL A 251 -36.01 -9.89 -4.48
C VAL A 251 -35.02 -8.83 -4.96
N ARG A 252 -35.12 -7.63 -4.39
CA ARG A 252 -34.26 -6.50 -4.75
C ARG A 252 -33.37 -6.10 -3.59
N LEU A 253 -32.11 -5.85 -3.90
CA LEU A 253 -31.12 -5.32 -2.97
C LEU A 253 -30.34 -4.17 -3.62
N ALA A 254 -29.80 -3.29 -2.79
CA ALA A 254 -28.84 -2.30 -3.21
C ALA A 254 -27.42 -2.72 -2.79
N VAL A 255 -26.45 -2.54 -3.68
CA VAL A 255 -25.03 -2.64 -3.37
C VAL A 255 -24.44 -1.22 -3.45
N ILE A 256 -23.86 -0.74 -2.35
CA ILE A 256 -23.26 0.60 -2.27
C ILE A 256 -21.77 0.47 -1.99
N ASP A 257 -20.95 1.06 -2.85
CA ASP A 257 -19.50 1.18 -2.67
C ASP A 257 -19.11 2.63 -2.41
N ILE A 258 -18.53 2.89 -1.24
CA ILE A 258 -18.02 4.20 -0.85
C ILE A 258 -16.49 4.19 -0.97
N GLY A 259 -16.02 4.54 -2.15
CA GLY A 259 -14.60 4.65 -2.45
C GLY A 259 -13.95 5.90 -1.84
N PHE A 260 -12.64 6.00 -2.03
CA PHE A 260 -11.90 7.18 -1.62
C PHE A 260 -12.36 8.44 -2.36
N ALA A 261 -12.60 8.31 -3.67
CA ALA A 261 -12.92 9.43 -4.56
C ALA A 261 -14.34 9.40 -5.13
N GLU A 262 -15.17 8.41 -4.85
CA GLU A 262 -16.51 8.34 -5.44
C GLU A 262 -17.38 7.41 -4.61
N THR A 263 -18.70 7.60 -4.72
CA THR A 263 -19.68 6.65 -4.21
C THR A 263 -20.46 6.13 -5.40
N SER A 264 -20.57 4.82 -5.50
CA SER A 264 -21.38 4.17 -6.52
C SER A 264 -22.41 3.24 -5.89
N MET A 265 -23.55 3.09 -6.58
CA MET A 265 -24.64 2.25 -6.13
C MET A 265 -25.21 1.48 -7.31
N ALA A 266 -25.45 0.19 -7.11
CA ALA A 266 -26.20 -0.66 -8.03
C ALA A 266 -27.46 -1.20 -7.34
N VAL A 267 -28.59 -1.16 -8.06
CA VAL A 267 -29.82 -1.84 -7.66
C VAL A 267 -29.91 -3.12 -8.44
N VAL A 268 -30.03 -4.24 -7.73
CA VAL A 268 -30.00 -5.58 -8.29
C VAL A 268 -31.31 -6.29 -7.98
N GLU A 269 -31.88 -6.95 -8.98
CA GLU A 269 -33.01 -7.86 -8.86
C GLU A 269 -32.53 -9.30 -9.04
N LEU A 270 -32.98 -10.17 -8.14
CA LEU A 270 -32.70 -11.59 -8.13
C LEU A 270 -33.99 -12.37 -8.34
N SER A 271 -33.96 -13.36 -9.21
CA SER A 271 -35.08 -14.27 -9.47
C SER A 271 -34.59 -15.70 -9.69
N LYS A 272 -35.46 -16.70 -9.54
CA LYS A 272 -35.10 -18.07 -9.92
C LYS A 272 -34.86 -18.20 -11.43
N SER A 273 -33.88 -19.02 -11.78
CA SER A 273 -33.59 -19.46 -13.14
C SER A 273 -34.43 -20.68 -13.54
N ALA A 274 -34.53 -20.95 -14.85
CA ALA A 274 -35.16 -22.16 -15.37
C ALA A 274 -34.32 -23.42 -15.05
N PRO A 275 -34.92 -24.58 -14.72
CA PRO A 275 -34.21 -25.77 -14.23
C PRO A 275 -33.15 -26.36 -15.19
N GLU A 276 -33.24 -26.08 -16.49
CA GLU A 276 -32.35 -26.63 -17.51
C GLU A 276 -30.96 -25.96 -17.51
N GLU A 277 -30.88 -24.68 -17.13
CA GLU A 277 -29.63 -23.89 -17.14
C GLU A 277 -28.72 -24.18 -15.94
N ALA A 278 -29.29 -24.72 -14.85
CA ALA A 278 -28.60 -24.98 -13.57
C ALA A 278 -27.84 -26.31 -13.51
N LYS A 279 -28.06 -27.25 -14.43
CA LYS A 279 -27.56 -28.64 -14.36
C LYS A 279 -26.03 -28.78 -14.27
N HIS A 280 -25.25 -27.77 -14.66
CA HIS A 280 -23.78 -27.81 -14.69
C HIS A 280 -23.10 -26.60 -14.01
N GLN A 281 -23.88 -25.60 -13.54
CA GLN A 281 -23.37 -24.39 -12.88
C GLN A 281 -24.39 -23.96 -11.79
N PRO A 282 -24.26 -24.45 -10.53
CA PRO A 282 -25.20 -24.17 -9.44
C PRO A 282 -25.44 -22.67 -9.21
N GLN A 283 -24.44 -21.85 -9.48
CA GLN A 283 -24.49 -20.40 -9.36
C GLN A 283 -25.44 -19.72 -10.37
N LYS A 284 -25.93 -20.45 -11.39
CA LYS A 284 -26.96 -19.98 -12.35
C LYS A 284 -28.39 -20.35 -11.94
N GLU A 285 -28.60 -20.96 -10.77
CA GLU A 285 -29.94 -21.17 -10.20
C GLU A 285 -30.68 -19.85 -9.91
N VAL A 286 -29.92 -18.77 -9.74
CA VAL A 286 -30.44 -17.42 -9.51
C VAL A 286 -29.98 -16.52 -10.65
N LEU A 287 -30.93 -15.87 -11.32
CA LEU A 287 -30.66 -14.83 -12.29
C LEU A 287 -30.43 -13.52 -11.54
N LEU A 288 -29.35 -12.83 -11.92
CA LEU A 288 -29.03 -11.49 -11.44
C LEU A 288 -29.27 -10.50 -12.56
N LYS A 289 -30.10 -9.49 -12.31
CA LYS A 289 -30.32 -8.37 -13.21
C LYS A 289 -29.99 -7.05 -12.50
N VAL A 290 -29.05 -6.30 -13.05
CA VAL A 290 -28.80 -4.92 -12.60
C VAL A 290 -29.91 -4.03 -13.16
N LEU A 291 -30.77 -3.49 -12.30
CA LEU A 291 -31.86 -2.59 -12.70
C LEU A 291 -31.33 -1.18 -12.98
N SER A 292 -30.39 -0.71 -12.17
CA SER A 292 -29.69 0.55 -12.37
C SER A 292 -28.30 0.49 -11.74
N ASN A 293 -27.37 1.25 -12.29
CA ASN A 293 -26.14 1.63 -11.61
C ASN A 293 -25.89 3.13 -11.83
N ASP A 294 -25.35 3.81 -10.82
CA ASP A 294 -24.99 5.21 -10.90
C ASP A 294 -23.83 5.51 -9.92
N VAL A 295 -23.20 6.66 -10.10
CA VAL A 295 -22.03 7.10 -9.35
C VAL A 295 -22.07 8.61 -9.15
N ASP A 296 -21.68 9.04 -7.95
CA ASP A 296 -21.30 10.42 -7.70
C ASP A 296 -19.78 10.52 -7.57
N ARG A 297 -19.17 11.08 -8.63
CA ARG A 297 -17.72 11.23 -8.79
C ARG A 297 -17.06 12.16 -7.77
N ALA A 298 -17.84 12.96 -7.05
CA ALA A 298 -17.35 13.91 -6.05
C ALA A 298 -18.05 13.71 -4.70
N LEU A 299 -18.34 12.45 -4.38
CA LEU A 299 -18.88 12.00 -3.12
C LEU A 299 -18.08 10.79 -2.63
N GLY A 300 -16.87 11.00 -2.13
CA GLY A 300 -16.03 9.96 -1.56
C GLY A 300 -15.50 10.32 -0.19
N PHE A 301 -14.61 9.48 0.33
CA PHE A 301 -13.92 9.77 1.60
C PHE A 301 -13.09 11.06 1.54
N VAL A 302 -12.54 11.41 0.38
CA VAL A 302 -11.76 12.65 0.18
C VAL A 302 -12.56 13.91 0.51
N GLU A 303 -13.86 13.94 0.23
CA GLU A 303 -14.72 15.06 0.60
C GLU A 303 -14.88 15.19 2.13
N VAL A 304 -15.01 14.06 2.83
CA VAL A 304 -15.10 14.00 4.30
C VAL A 304 -13.79 14.51 4.92
N ILE A 305 -12.65 13.99 4.44
CA ILE A 305 -11.33 14.42 4.90
C ILE A 305 -11.15 15.92 4.64
N ARG A 306 -11.54 16.41 3.46
CA ARG A 306 -11.42 17.84 3.11
C ARG A 306 -12.27 18.72 4.03
N ALA A 307 -13.49 18.31 4.37
CA ALA A 307 -14.36 19.06 5.29
C ALA A 307 -13.70 19.22 6.68
N VAL A 308 -13.15 18.12 7.22
CA VAL A 308 -12.44 18.12 8.50
C VAL A 308 -11.14 18.92 8.43
N ALA A 309 -10.31 18.66 7.42
CA ALA A 309 -9.01 19.32 7.27
C ALA A 309 -9.13 20.83 7.05
N THR A 310 -10.16 21.28 6.33
CA THR A 310 -10.48 22.71 6.16
C THR A 310 -10.81 23.36 7.50
N HIS A 311 -11.61 22.68 8.33
CA HIS A 311 -11.92 23.16 9.68
C HIS A 311 -10.67 23.26 10.56
N VAL A 312 -9.81 22.23 10.53
CA VAL A 312 -8.55 22.23 11.30
C VAL A 312 -7.61 23.34 10.81
N ALA A 313 -7.48 23.53 9.50
CA ALA A 313 -6.66 24.59 8.93
C ALA A 313 -7.14 25.99 9.36
N ALA A 314 -8.46 26.22 9.36
CA ALA A 314 -9.03 27.47 9.84
C ALA A 314 -8.79 27.68 11.36
N HIS A 315 -8.84 26.60 12.15
CA HIS A 315 -8.45 26.66 13.56
C HIS A 315 -6.98 27.04 13.73
N VAL A 316 -6.09 26.45 12.91
CA VAL A 316 -4.65 26.73 12.93
C VAL A 316 -4.37 28.20 12.60
N GLU A 317 -5.00 28.73 11.56
CA GLU A 317 -4.88 30.14 11.19
C GLU A 317 -5.40 31.06 12.31
N LYS A 318 -6.58 30.77 12.86
CA LYS A 318 -7.18 31.59 13.93
C LYS A 318 -6.38 31.59 15.24
N LYS A 319 -5.88 30.42 15.66
CA LYS A 319 -5.23 30.25 16.97
C LYS A 319 -3.74 30.54 16.95
N TYR A 320 -3.06 30.17 15.87
CA TYR A 320 -1.60 30.24 15.77
C TYR A 320 -1.10 31.26 14.75
N ASN A 321 -2.01 31.93 14.02
CA ASN A 321 -1.66 32.86 12.93
C ASN A 321 -0.71 32.22 11.89
N ALA A 322 -0.92 30.92 11.64
CA ALA A 322 -0.12 30.12 10.74
C ALA A 322 -0.98 29.62 9.57
N GLN A 323 -0.45 29.71 8.35
CA GLN A 323 -1.12 29.23 7.15
C GLN A 323 -0.61 27.85 6.75
N ILE A 324 -1.54 26.94 6.44
CA ILE A 324 -1.23 25.63 5.88
C ILE A 324 -1.37 25.75 4.37
N ARG A 325 -0.23 25.87 3.68
CA ARG A 325 -0.21 25.92 2.22
C ARG A 325 -0.72 24.59 1.64
N SER A 326 -1.65 24.66 0.69
CA SER A 326 -2.12 23.50 -0.08
C SER A 326 -0.96 22.78 -0.79
N HIS A 327 -1.10 21.48 -0.98
CA HIS A 327 -0.12 20.62 -1.66
C HIS A 327 1.29 20.61 -1.04
N SER A 328 1.42 20.94 0.25
CA SER A 328 2.67 20.89 1.00
C SER A 328 2.82 19.62 1.83
N LYS A 329 4.06 19.27 2.22
CA LYS A 329 4.33 18.24 3.24
C LYS A 329 3.49 18.45 4.51
N LYS A 330 3.29 19.70 4.93
CA LYS A 330 2.50 20.04 6.12
C LYS A 330 1.00 19.74 5.90
N CYS A 331 0.43 20.04 4.73
CA CYS A 331 -0.97 19.70 4.46
C CYS A 331 -1.17 18.18 4.38
N TRP A 332 -0.20 17.43 3.85
CA TRP A 332 -0.24 15.97 3.82
C TRP A 332 -0.23 15.35 5.22
N ARG A 333 0.63 15.85 6.12
CA ARG A 333 0.61 15.43 7.54
C ARG A 333 -0.76 15.66 8.16
N LEU A 334 -1.42 16.79 7.86
CA LEU A 334 -2.77 17.09 8.32
C LEU A 334 -3.81 16.14 7.71
N HIS A 335 -3.70 15.83 6.41
CA HIS A 335 -4.57 14.87 5.72
C HIS A 335 -4.57 13.51 6.44
N LEU A 336 -3.38 12.96 6.69
CA LEU A 336 -3.22 11.70 7.41
C LEU A 336 -3.75 11.77 8.85
N ALA A 337 -3.57 12.89 9.55
CA ALA A 337 -4.11 13.08 10.89
C ALA A 337 -5.65 13.12 10.90
N CYS A 338 -6.26 13.74 9.89
CA CYS A 338 -7.72 13.76 9.74
C CYS A 338 -8.27 12.35 9.43
N ILE A 339 -7.61 11.58 8.56
CA ILE A 339 -7.99 10.19 8.30
C ILE A 339 -8.01 9.38 9.61
N ARG A 340 -6.95 9.48 10.42
CA ARG A 340 -6.87 8.79 11.71
C ARG A 340 -7.99 9.22 12.66
N ALA A 341 -8.22 10.52 12.81
CA ALA A 341 -9.27 11.04 13.67
C ALA A 341 -10.67 10.57 13.22
N ILE A 342 -10.95 10.56 11.92
CA ILE A 342 -12.25 10.08 11.39
C ILE A 342 -12.41 8.58 11.67
N ARG A 343 -11.36 7.77 11.48
CA ARG A 343 -11.41 6.33 11.80
C ARG A 343 -11.67 6.10 13.29
N GLU A 344 -11.00 6.83 14.18
CA GLU A 344 -11.24 6.73 15.63
C GLU A 344 -12.68 7.13 16.00
N LEU A 345 -13.23 8.18 15.38
CA LEU A 345 -14.60 8.64 15.63
C LEU A 345 -15.69 7.69 15.11
N ASN A 346 -15.36 6.74 14.24
CA ASN A 346 -16.32 5.71 13.86
C ASN A 346 -16.63 4.76 15.03
N ASP A 347 -15.68 4.59 15.96
CA ASP A 347 -15.81 3.69 17.10
C ASP A 347 -15.97 4.45 18.44
N LEU A 348 -15.56 5.73 18.50
CA LEU A 348 -15.51 6.54 19.72
C LEU A 348 -16.31 7.84 19.59
N PRO A 349 -16.94 8.33 20.68
CA PRO A 349 -17.69 9.59 20.65
C PRO A 349 -16.79 10.83 20.53
N GLU A 350 -15.51 10.72 20.87
CA GLU A 350 -14.53 11.80 20.84
C GLU A 350 -13.12 11.27 20.56
N THR A 351 -12.28 12.15 20.01
CA THR A 351 -10.85 11.94 19.78
C THR A 351 -10.10 13.26 19.87
N VAL A 352 -8.78 13.22 19.67
CA VAL A 352 -7.90 14.38 19.63
C VAL A 352 -7.00 14.26 18.41
N ILE A 353 -6.97 15.30 17.58
CA ILE A 353 -5.92 15.48 16.59
C ILE A 353 -4.72 16.05 17.33
N ASP A 354 -3.68 15.23 17.50
CA ASP A 354 -2.43 15.57 18.18
C ASP A 354 -1.25 15.37 17.21
N MET A 355 -0.54 16.45 16.91
CA MET A 355 0.53 16.48 15.91
C MET A 355 1.75 17.24 16.42
N GLU A 356 2.82 16.50 16.68
CA GLU A 356 4.11 17.04 17.13
C GLU A 356 4.77 17.92 16.06
N ASN A 357 5.37 19.04 16.47
CA ASN A 357 6.13 19.95 15.60
C ASN A 357 5.36 20.31 14.31
N PHE A 358 4.08 20.64 14.44
CA PHE A 358 3.20 20.89 13.30
C PHE A 358 3.11 22.38 12.94
N ILE A 359 3.04 23.25 13.95
CA ILE A 359 2.85 24.69 13.75
C ILE A 359 4.19 25.33 13.37
N LEU A 360 5.17 25.24 14.27
CA LEU A 360 6.55 25.71 14.14
C LEU A 360 7.47 24.71 14.84
N GLU A 361 8.79 24.90 14.78
CA GLU A 361 9.73 24.10 15.57
C GLU A 361 9.34 24.13 17.06
N ASN A 362 9.26 22.94 17.68
CA ASN A 362 8.85 22.74 19.07
C ASN A 362 7.42 23.22 19.39
N THR A 363 6.54 23.37 18.39
CA THR A 363 5.14 23.76 18.60
C THR A 363 4.17 22.75 17.99
N ASP A 364 3.43 22.08 18.87
CA ASP A 364 2.48 21.03 18.52
C ASP A 364 1.09 21.59 18.20
N LEU A 365 0.34 20.86 17.37
CA LEU A 365 -1.08 21.08 17.18
C LEU A 365 -1.85 20.06 18.01
N ARG A 366 -2.74 20.55 18.88
CA ARG A 366 -3.71 19.74 19.60
C ARG A 366 -5.10 20.31 19.44
N MET A 367 -6.04 19.49 18.99
CA MET A 367 -7.44 19.85 18.82
C MET A 367 -8.35 18.69 19.21
N ASP A 368 -9.18 18.90 20.24
CA ASP A 368 -10.20 17.94 20.65
C ASP A 368 -11.33 17.93 19.62
N CYS A 369 -11.81 16.73 19.30
CA CYS A 369 -12.75 16.45 18.23
C CYS A 369 -13.87 15.57 18.77
N THR A 370 -15.13 15.94 18.51
CA THR A 370 -16.29 15.10 18.88
C THR A 370 -16.97 14.59 17.63
N LEU A 371 -17.56 13.39 17.71
CA LEU A 371 -18.32 12.79 16.61
C LEU A 371 -19.42 13.75 16.14
N LYS A 372 -20.17 14.33 17.08
CA LYS A 372 -21.24 15.29 16.79
C LYS A 372 -20.76 16.50 15.99
N HIS A 373 -19.60 17.08 16.34
CA HIS A 373 -19.06 18.22 15.61
C HIS A 373 -18.65 17.83 14.19
N PHE A 374 -17.96 16.69 14.03
CA PHE A 374 -17.53 16.20 12.72
C PHE A 374 -18.69 15.82 11.82
N GLU A 375 -19.74 15.21 12.36
CA GLU A 375 -20.98 14.95 11.63
C GLU A 375 -21.64 16.24 11.13
N GLY A 376 -21.56 17.32 11.92
CA GLY A 376 -22.04 18.65 11.51
C GLY A 376 -21.24 19.25 10.35
N LEU A 377 -19.92 19.00 10.28
CA LEU A 377 -19.09 19.40 9.14
C LEU A 377 -19.48 18.68 7.84
N CYS A 378 -20.10 17.50 7.96
CA CYS A 378 -20.48 16.66 6.83
C CYS A 378 -21.94 16.84 6.39
N GLU A 379 -22.71 17.76 6.97
CA GLU A 379 -24.13 17.97 6.65
C GLU A 379 -24.40 18.19 5.15
N PRO A 380 -23.60 18.98 4.40
CA PRO A 380 -23.76 19.12 2.95
C PRO A 380 -23.56 17.80 2.19
N LEU A 381 -22.72 16.89 2.73
CA LEU A 381 -22.49 15.57 2.13
C LEU A 381 -23.67 14.64 2.38
N LYS A 382 -24.29 14.69 3.58
CA LYS A 382 -25.50 13.89 3.88
C LYS A 382 -26.63 14.18 2.91
N GLU A 383 -26.90 15.46 2.64
CA GLU A 383 -27.91 15.88 1.67
C GLU A 383 -27.57 15.41 0.25
N ARG A 384 -26.27 15.40 -0.11
CA ARG A 384 -25.81 14.90 -1.41
C ARG A 384 -25.98 13.39 -1.54
N PHE A 385 -25.69 12.61 -0.49
CA PHE A 385 -25.96 11.17 -0.44
C PHE A 385 -27.44 10.88 -0.64
N LYS A 386 -28.33 11.62 0.03
CA LYS A 386 -29.78 11.46 -0.13
C LYS A 386 -30.21 11.67 -1.58
N LYS A 387 -29.80 12.78 -2.21
CA LYS A 387 -30.10 13.06 -3.63
C LYS A 387 -29.52 12.01 -4.57
N PHE A 388 -28.34 11.48 -4.24
CA PHE A 388 -27.73 10.40 -4.99
C PHE A 388 -28.58 9.13 -4.93
N PHE A 389 -29.05 8.72 -3.75
CA PHE A 389 -29.92 7.55 -3.60
C PHE A 389 -31.26 7.74 -4.33
N GLU A 390 -31.88 8.92 -4.24
CA GLU A 390 -33.10 9.26 -4.98
C GLU A 390 -32.92 9.09 -6.49
N ARG A 391 -31.78 9.57 -7.03
CA ARG A 391 -31.45 9.46 -8.46
C ARG A 391 -31.27 8.01 -8.91
N VAL A 392 -30.60 7.19 -8.11
CA VAL A 392 -30.38 5.77 -8.43
C VAL A 392 -31.71 5.01 -8.42
N ILE A 393 -32.53 5.18 -7.37
CA ILE A 393 -33.82 4.50 -7.24
C ILE A 393 -34.81 4.92 -8.32
N TYR A 394 -34.83 6.22 -8.66
CA TYR A 394 -35.61 6.70 -9.80
C TYR A 394 -35.21 6.00 -11.10
N SER A 395 -33.91 5.85 -11.35
CA SER A 395 -33.37 5.18 -12.54
C SER A 395 -33.67 3.68 -12.56
N ALA A 396 -33.77 3.03 -11.39
CA ALA A 396 -34.18 1.63 -11.27
C ALA A 396 -35.68 1.40 -11.57
N GLY A 397 -36.50 2.46 -11.54
CA GLY A 397 -37.95 2.37 -11.77
C GLY A 397 -38.71 1.65 -10.65
N ILE A 398 -38.20 1.70 -9.42
CA ILE A 398 -38.82 1.05 -8.24
C ILE A 398 -39.03 2.05 -7.10
N ASP A 399 -39.86 1.67 -6.12
CA ASP A 399 -39.98 2.37 -4.84
C ASP A 399 -38.85 1.92 -3.90
N ALA A 400 -38.26 2.85 -3.14
CA ALA A 400 -37.16 2.56 -2.21
C ALA A 400 -37.55 1.50 -1.16
N LYS A 401 -38.83 1.46 -0.75
CA LYS A 401 -39.35 0.46 0.20
C LYS A 401 -39.29 -0.99 -0.32
N ASN A 402 -39.12 -1.17 -1.62
CA ASN A 402 -39.01 -2.48 -2.25
C ASN A 402 -37.57 -3.03 -2.21
N ILE A 403 -36.62 -2.27 -1.65
CA ILE A 403 -35.26 -2.74 -1.38
C ILE A 403 -35.25 -3.47 -0.04
N VAL A 404 -35.02 -4.78 -0.08
CA VAL A 404 -35.06 -5.66 1.10
C VAL A 404 -33.80 -5.51 1.96
N ALA A 405 -32.66 -5.27 1.30
CA ALA A 405 -31.38 -5.09 1.97
C ALA A 405 -30.46 -4.14 1.20
N VAL A 406 -29.56 -3.50 1.96
CA VAL A 406 -28.42 -2.75 1.41
C VAL A 406 -27.14 -3.43 1.85
N ASP A 407 -26.33 -3.89 0.90
CA ASP A 407 -24.96 -4.32 1.16
C ASP A 407 -24.00 -3.15 0.94
N LEU A 408 -23.42 -2.68 2.04
CA LEU A 408 -22.49 -1.56 2.07
C LEU A 408 -21.04 -2.05 2.09
N THR A 409 -20.21 -1.50 1.21
CA THR A 409 -18.77 -1.74 1.13
C THR A 409 -18.01 -0.44 0.84
N GLY A 410 -16.68 -0.49 0.84
CA GLY A 410 -15.82 0.64 0.52
C GLY A 410 -14.72 0.87 1.56
N VAL A 411 -14.15 2.08 1.52
CA VAL A 411 -13.05 2.50 2.40
C VAL A 411 -13.53 2.47 3.86
N SER A 412 -12.76 1.79 4.73
CA SER A 412 -13.22 1.50 6.10
C SER A 412 -13.52 2.78 6.90
N GLY A 413 -12.75 3.85 6.66
CA GLY A 413 -12.99 5.17 7.25
C GLY A 413 -14.34 5.79 6.87
N ALA A 414 -14.82 5.57 5.64
CA ALA A 414 -16.07 6.16 5.15
C ALA A 414 -17.29 5.26 5.36
N ALA A 415 -17.19 3.98 4.98
CA ALA A 415 -18.32 3.04 5.01
C ALA A 415 -18.77 2.64 6.44
N ARG A 416 -17.96 2.97 7.47
CA ARG A 416 -18.28 2.72 8.88
C ARG A 416 -18.80 3.96 9.62
N MET A 417 -18.96 5.10 8.93
CA MET A 417 -19.48 6.30 9.58
C MET A 417 -20.89 6.08 10.14
N PRO A 418 -21.14 6.37 11.44
CA PRO A 418 -22.44 6.15 12.06
C PRO A 418 -23.59 6.89 11.36
N TRP A 419 -23.42 8.18 11.08
CA TRP A 419 -24.41 9.00 10.38
C TRP A 419 -24.80 8.47 9.00
N LEU A 420 -23.89 7.77 8.31
CA LEU A 420 -24.16 7.22 6.98
C LEU A 420 -25.05 5.98 7.09
N THR A 421 -24.77 5.12 8.07
CA THR A 421 -25.62 3.94 8.35
C THR A 421 -27.03 4.41 8.69
N ASP A 422 -27.17 5.40 9.57
CA ASP A 422 -28.45 6.03 9.93
C ASP A 422 -29.15 6.67 8.71
N LEU A 423 -28.40 7.35 7.83
CA LEU A 423 -28.95 7.93 6.60
C LEU A 423 -29.51 6.85 5.66
N ILE A 424 -28.78 5.75 5.46
CA ILE A 424 -29.21 4.63 4.61
C ILE A 424 -30.45 3.96 5.22
N GLU A 425 -30.44 3.67 6.52
CA GLU A 425 -31.57 3.07 7.22
C GLU A 425 -32.83 3.94 7.13
N ARG A 426 -32.70 5.26 7.27
CA ARG A 426 -33.82 6.20 7.13
C ARG A 426 -34.31 6.32 5.68
N PHE A 427 -33.42 6.21 4.70
CA PHE A 427 -33.77 6.36 3.29
C PHE A 427 -34.49 5.12 2.73
N PHE A 428 -34.00 3.91 3.06
CA PHE A 428 -34.57 2.66 2.58
C PHE A 428 -35.61 2.05 3.54
N GLY A 429 -35.64 2.49 4.80
CA GLY A 429 -36.67 2.15 5.78
C GLY A 429 -37.94 3.01 5.64
N SER A 430 -39.03 2.61 6.29
CA SER A 430 -40.29 3.35 6.29
C SER A 430 -40.17 4.66 7.07
N HIS A 431 -40.39 5.78 6.39
CA HIS A 431 -40.78 7.04 7.01
C HIS A 431 -42.21 6.90 7.52
N ASP A 432 -42.40 6.61 8.81
CA ASP A 432 -43.57 7.02 9.61
C ASP A 432 -43.46 6.44 11.03
N GLY A 433 -42.47 6.90 11.81
CA GLY A 433 -42.40 6.96 13.29
C GLY A 433 -43.09 5.92 14.22
N VAL A 434 -43.52 4.75 13.77
CA VAL A 434 -44.48 3.89 14.51
C VAL A 434 -44.01 2.44 14.66
N ASP A 435 -42.94 1.98 13.99
CA ASP A 435 -42.40 0.62 14.23
C ASP A 435 -40.85 0.58 14.18
N PRO A 436 -40.15 0.09 15.23
CA PRO A 436 -38.69 -0.10 15.24
C PRO A 436 -38.15 -1.18 14.28
N GLN A 437 -39.01 -1.95 13.59
CA GLN A 437 -38.55 -2.93 12.61
C GLN A 437 -38.45 -2.30 11.22
N SER A 438 -37.24 -1.86 10.85
CA SER A 438 -36.92 -1.36 9.51
C SER A 438 -37.29 -2.37 8.41
N ASN A 439 -37.99 -1.91 7.37
CA ASN A 439 -38.26 -2.66 6.13
C ASN A 439 -37.02 -2.89 5.24
N CYS A 440 -35.85 -2.41 5.65
CA CYS A 440 -34.59 -2.62 4.96
C CYS A 440 -33.46 -2.92 5.94
N LYS A 441 -32.67 -3.96 5.67
CA LYS A 441 -31.50 -4.28 6.49
C LYS A 441 -30.21 -3.76 5.84
N VAL A 442 -29.49 -2.87 6.53
CA VAL A 442 -28.11 -2.52 6.16
C VAL A 442 -27.18 -3.63 6.63
N ARG A 443 -26.32 -4.11 5.72
CA ARG A 443 -25.44 -5.26 5.93
C ARG A 443 -24.05 -4.94 5.39
N ARG A 444 -23.06 -5.65 5.91
CA ARG A 444 -21.66 -5.59 5.47
C ARG A 444 -21.18 -6.99 5.10
N THR A 445 -21.89 -7.62 4.15
CA THR A 445 -21.58 -8.99 3.71
C THR A 445 -20.38 -9.06 2.75
N ILE A 446 -19.95 -7.90 2.26
CA ILE A 446 -18.75 -7.66 1.45
C ILE A 446 -17.69 -7.06 2.39
N ASP A 447 -17.01 -7.91 3.15
CA ASP A 447 -16.07 -7.52 4.20
C ASP A 447 -14.62 -7.33 3.72
N THR A 448 -14.36 -7.52 2.43
CA THR A 448 -13.03 -7.40 1.84
C THR A 448 -12.92 -6.14 0.98
N SER A 449 -11.93 -5.29 1.28
CA SER A 449 -11.57 -4.13 0.44
C SER A 449 -11.02 -4.55 -0.94
N ALA A 450 -10.74 -5.84 -1.13
CA ALA A 450 -10.35 -6.44 -2.40
C ALA A 450 -11.53 -6.94 -3.25
N ALA A 451 -12.79 -6.70 -2.84
CA ALA A 451 -13.98 -7.24 -3.53
C ALA A 451 -13.98 -6.94 -5.04
N ALA A 452 -13.64 -5.71 -5.42
CA ALA A 452 -13.53 -5.32 -6.83
C ALA A 452 -12.48 -6.16 -7.58
N ALA A 453 -11.27 -6.30 -7.03
CA ALA A 453 -10.19 -7.06 -7.63
C ALA A 453 -10.54 -8.56 -7.73
N ILE A 454 -11.12 -9.16 -6.69
CA ILE A 454 -11.53 -10.57 -6.71
C ILE A 454 -12.67 -10.78 -7.71
N GLY A 455 -13.66 -9.88 -7.73
CA GLY A 455 -14.77 -9.91 -8.69
C GLY A 455 -14.32 -9.84 -10.14
N ALA A 456 -13.27 -9.07 -10.43
CA ALA A 456 -12.61 -9.06 -11.73
C ALA A 456 -11.86 -10.36 -12.04
N GLY A 457 -11.22 -10.98 -11.04
CA GLY A 457 -10.64 -12.31 -11.17
C GLY A 457 -11.68 -13.38 -11.51
N TYR A 458 -12.83 -13.39 -10.80
CA TYR A 458 -13.96 -14.27 -11.13
C TYR A 458 -14.51 -14.03 -12.53
N PHE A 459 -14.62 -12.77 -12.93
CA PHE A 459 -15.04 -12.40 -14.28
C PHE A 459 -14.11 -13.02 -15.35
N CYS A 460 -12.79 -12.90 -15.14
CA CYS A 460 -11.77 -13.49 -16.00
C CYS A 460 -11.82 -15.03 -16.03
N ALA A 461 -12.09 -15.65 -14.89
CA ALA A 461 -12.27 -17.10 -14.77
C ALA A 461 -13.58 -17.61 -15.43
N GLY A 462 -14.44 -16.72 -15.91
CA GLY A 462 -15.67 -17.07 -16.63
C GLY A 462 -16.95 -16.98 -15.78
N LYS A 463 -16.85 -16.65 -14.50
CA LYS A 463 -18.00 -16.39 -13.62
C LYS A 463 -18.47 -14.94 -13.81
N LYS A 464 -19.34 -14.74 -14.80
CA LYS A 464 -19.78 -13.41 -15.26
C LYS A 464 -21.28 -13.19 -14.99
N TYR A 465 -21.58 -12.27 -14.09
CA TYR A 465 -22.93 -11.78 -13.76
C TYR A 465 -23.21 -10.38 -14.26
N VAL A 466 -22.16 -9.66 -14.66
CA VAL A 466 -22.22 -8.30 -15.18
C VAL A 466 -21.63 -8.24 -16.59
N ALA A 467 -21.84 -7.13 -17.28
CA ALA A 467 -21.21 -6.88 -18.58
C ALA A 467 -19.81 -6.26 -18.38
N SER A 468 -18.88 -6.57 -19.30
CA SER A 468 -17.64 -5.80 -19.40
C SER A 468 -17.89 -4.42 -19.99
N LEU A 469 -16.97 -3.50 -19.74
CA LEU A 469 -16.86 -2.29 -20.54
C LEU A 469 -16.57 -2.66 -22.00
N VAL A 470 -17.19 -1.95 -22.94
CA VAL A 470 -17.00 -2.18 -24.37
C VAL A 470 -15.68 -1.55 -24.79
N ASN A 471 -14.74 -2.39 -25.24
CA ASN A 471 -13.51 -1.90 -25.87
C ASN A 471 -13.88 -1.20 -27.17
N ASN A 472 -13.58 0.09 -27.27
CA ASN A 472 -13.88 0.87 -28.47
C ASN A 472 -12.57 1.04 -29.27
N THR A 473 -12.55 0.73 -30.56
CA THR A 473 -11.31 0.61 -31.34
C THR A 473 -10.59 1.94 -31.63
N GLN A 474 -11.16 3.09 -31.25
CA GLN A 474 -10.49 4.39 -31.37
C GLN A 474 -9.68 4.72 -30.11
N LEU A 475 -8.40 5.07 -30.27
CA LEU A 475 -7.40 5.30 -29.20
C LEU A 475 -7.58 6.59 -28.36
N GLY A 476 -8.73 7.25 -28.43
CA GLY A 476 -9.00 8.47 -27.67
C GLY A 476 -8.23 9.66 -28.24
N PRO A 477 -7.62 10.55 -27.41
CA PRO A 477 -6.81 11.65 -27.93
C PRO A 477 -5.42 11.21 -28.40
N TYR A 478 -5.07 9.92 -28.27
CA TYR A 478 -3.76 9.39 -28.64
C TYR A 478 -3.84 8.73 -30.01
N ASP A 479 -2.93 9.05 -30.90
CA ASP A 479 -2.78 8.38 -32.19
C ASP A 479 -1.58 7.41 -32.18
N ASP A 480 -1.26 6.83 -33.34
CA ASP A 480 -0.13 5.90 -33.46
C ASP A 480 1.23 6.60 -33.27
N ASP A 481 1.32 7.91 -33.56
CA ASP A 481 2.54 8.71 -33.31
C ASP A 481 2.74 8.92 -31.81
N ASP A 482 1.68 9.29 -31.09
CA ASP A 482 1.70 9.38 -29.63
C ASP A 482 2.14 8.06 -28.98
N LEU A 483 1.64 6.93 -29.47
CA LEU A 483 2.04 5.61 -29.00
C LEU A 483 3.52 5.31 -29.27
N ARG A 484 4.05 5.73 -30.42
CA ARG A 484 5.48 5.59 -30.75
C ARG A 484 6.34 6.44 -29.81
N GLU A 485 5.96 7.70 -29.59
CA GLU A 485 6.67 8.61 -28.69
C GLU A 485 6.63 8.13 -27.24
N MET A 486 5.47 7.68 -26.75
CA MET A 486 5.34 7.09 -25.42
C MET A 486 6.23 5.86 -25.23
N ARG A 487 6.32 4.97 -26.24
CA ARG A 487 7.21 3.81 -26.18
C ARG A 487 8.68 4.22 -26.17
N ALA A 488 9.07 5.19 -27.00
CA ALA A 488 10.44 5.69 -27.02
C ALA A 488 10.83 6.33 -25.68
N LEU A 489 9.95 7.16 -25.10
CA LEU A 489 10.15 7.75 -23.78
C LEU A 489 10.23 6.66 -22.69
N ARG A 490 9.32 5.67 -22.73
CA ARG A 490 9.35 4.52 -21.83
C ARG A 490 10.72 3.84 -21.87
N ASP A 491 11.19 3.47 -23.06
CA ASP A 491 12.44 2.73 -23.23
C ASP A 491 13.65 3.55 -22.77
N GLU A 492 13.67 4.87 -23.02
CA GLU A 492 14.70 5.77 -22.50
C GLU A 492 14.72 5.78 -20.97
N MET A 493 13.55 5.93 -20.32
CA MET A 493 13.45 5.97 -18.86
C MET A 493 13.90 4.66 -18.22
N ILE A 494 13.52 3.54 -18.83
CA ILE A 494 13.96 2.19 -18.42
C ILE A 494 15.47 2.05 -18.54
N GLU A 495 16.07 2.56 -19.61
CA GLU A 495 17.51 2.47 -19.82
C GLU A 495 18.29 3.32 -18.79
N ILE A 496 17.82 4.53 -18.50
CA ILE A 496 18.38 5.39 -17.45
C ILE A 496 18.32 4.69 -16.09
N GLU A 497 17.15 4.19 -15.72
CA GLU A 497 16.95 3.44 -14.48
C GLU A 497 17.86 2.21 -14.41
N ALA A 498 17.95 1.43 -15.49
CA ALA A 498 18.81 0.26 -15.54
C ALA A 498 20.30 0.59 -15.37
N LYS A 499 20.77 1.69 -15.96
CA LYS A 499 22.15 2.18 -15.78
C LYS A 499 22.39 2.61 -14.34
N GLU A 500 21.46 3.34 -13.73
CA GLU A 500 21.59 3.78 -12.34
C GLU A 500 21.58 2.59 -11.37
N LEU A 501 20.67 1.64 -11.57
CA LEU A 501 20.63 0.42 -10.77
C LEU A 501 21.94 -0.36 -10.88
N ARG A 502 22.50 -0.52 -12.10
CA ARG A 502 23.82 -1.16 -12.32
C ARG A 502 24.93 -0.45 -11.56
N ARG A 503 24.95 0.87 -11.58
CA ARG A 503 25.92 1.70 -10.83
C ARG A 503 25.78 1.48 -9.32
N ARG A 504 24.57 1.56 -8.76
CA ARG A 504 24.30 1.32 -7.34
C ARG A 504 24.71 -0.10 -6.91
N ALA A 505 24.41 -1.11 -7.73
CA ALA A 505 24.81 -2.48 -7.47
C ALA A 505 26.34 -2.65 -7.47
N MET A 506 27.04 -2.03 -8.41
CA MET A 506 28.51 -2.06 -8.45
C MET A 506 29.13 -1.35 -7.24
N LYS A 507 28.56 -0.22 -6.80
CA LYS A 507 28.97 0.47 -5.56
C LYS A 507 28.82 -0.44 -4.35
N ALA A 508 27.67 -1.10 -4.21
CA ALA A 508 27.42 -2.06 -3.13
C ALA A 508 28.41 -3.24 -3.19
N LYS A 509 28.67 -3.77 -4.38
CA LYS A 509 29.63 -4.86 -4.61
C LYS A 509 31.06 -4.45 -4.21
N LEU A 510 31.52 -3.27 -4.62
CA LEU A 510 32.82 -2.73 -4.20
C LEU A 510 32.89 -2.58 -2.68
N GLN A 511 31.86 -2.00 -2.07
CA GLN A 511 31.80 -1.79 -0.63
C GLN A 511 31.90 -3.10 0.15
N LEU A 512 31.17 -4.15 -0.27
CA LEU A 512 31.26 -5.46 0.36
C LEU A 512 32.65 -6.10 0.16
N TYR A 513 33.21 -5.99 -1.04
CA TYR A 513 34.50 -6.58 -1.36
C TYR A 513 35.65 -5.97 -0.55
N VAL A 514 35.70 -4.63 -0.45
CA VAL A 514 36.67 -3.90 0.39
C VAL A 514 36.50 -4.29 1.86
N HIS A 515 35.27 -4.43 2.33
CA HIS A 515 34.98 -4.86 3.70
C HIS A 515 35.50 -6.28 3.98
N GLU A 516 35.20 -7.25 3.11
CA GLU A 516 35.70 -8.63 3.27
C GLU A 516 37.22 -8.70 3.21
N LEU A 517 37.86 -7.93 2.32
CA LEU A 517 39.32 -7.83 2.27
C LEU A 517 39.88 -7.30 3.60
N ARG A 518 39.32 -6.22 4.16
CA ARG A 518 39.71 -5.72 5.49
C ARG A 518 39.53 -6.75 6.59
N ALA A 519 38.39 -7.46 6.60
CA ALA A 519 38.12 -8.48 7.61
C ALA A 519 39.17 -9.61 7.61
N VAL A 520 39.70 -9.96 6.44
CA VAL A 520 40.80 -10.92 6.37
C VAL A 520 42.14 -10.24 6.67
N VAL A 521 42.42 -9.04 6.13
CA VAL A 521 43.69 -8.30 6.26
C VAL A 521 44.00 -7.87 7.69
N ASP A 522 42.99 -7.38 8.41
CA ASP A 522 43.13 -6.88 9.78
C ASP A 522 42.96 -8.00 10.83
N SER A 523 42.88 -9.28 10.43
CA SER A 523 42.68 -10.41 11.34
C SER A 523 43.93 -10.72 12.18
N PRO A 524 43.80 -10.92 13.51
CA PRO A 524 44.93 -11.12 14.42
C PRO A 524 45.67 -12.46 14.28
N LYS A 525 45.17 -13.41 13.47
CA LYS A 525 45.77 -14.74 13.26
C LYS A 525 46.66 -14.85 12.02
N ARG A 526 47.23 -13.74 11.54
CA ARG A 526 47.91 -13.65 10.23
C ARG A 526 49.43 -13.70 10.27
N ASP A 527 49.98 -13.94 9.08
CA ASP A 527 51.39 -13.80 8.71
C ASP A 527 51.69 -12.32 8.40
N GLU A 528 52.75 -11.74 8.99
CA GLU A 528 53.06 -10.29 8.90
C GLU A 528 53.37 -9.82 7.46
N THR A 529 53.72 -10.77 6.57
CA THR A 529 54.02 -10.52 5.15
C THR A 529 52.78 -10.20 4.30
N GLU A 530 51.57 -10.44 4.82
CA GLU A 530 50.29 -10.19 4.13
C GLU A 530 49.68 -8.80 4.44
N ARG A 531 50.44 -7.93 5.12
CA ARG A 531 50.05 -6.57 5.49
C ARG A 531 51.18 -5.60 5.17
N ASP A 532 51.19 -5.09 3.95
CA ASP A 532 52.11 -4.04 3.53
C ASP A 532 51.43 -2.66 3.51
N GLU A 533 52.26 -1.62 3.41
CA GLU A 533 51.80 -0.23 3.33
C GLU A 533 50.93 0.01 2.08
N GLU A 534 51.22 -0.71 1.00
CA GLU A 534 50.54 -0.57 -0.30
C GLU A 534 49.09 -1.09 -0.28
N SER A 535 48.85 -2.28 0.29
CA SER A 535 47.51 -2.86 0.51
C SER A 535 46.67 -2.01 1.46
N SER A 536 47.28 -1.52 2.54
CA SER A 536 46.62 -0.65 3.52
C SER A 536 46.18 0.66 2.87
N LYS A 537 47.06 1.28 2.06
CA LYS A 537 46.76 2.49 1.31
C LYS A 537 45.68 2.26 0.25
N LEU A 538 45.73 1.15 -0.49
CA LEU A 538 44.74 0.83 -1.52
C LEU A 538 43.33 0.65 -0.95
N LEU A 539 43.21 -0.02 0.20
CA LEU A 539 41.92 -0.17 0.89
C LEU A 539 41.43 1.16 1.48
N GLN A 540 42.33 2.00 2.01
CA GLN A 540 41.98 3.35 2.47
C GLN A 540 41.49 4.25 1.32
N ASP A 541 42.17 4.23 0.17
CA ASP A 541 41.76 4.96 -1.03
C ASP A 541 40.38 4.51 -1.51
N ALA A 542 40.10 3.19 -1.47
CA ALA A 542 38.81 2.64 -1.83
C ALA A 542 37.69 3.07 -0.86
N ASP A 543 37.95 3.09 0.45
CA ASP A 543 37.01 3.59 1.44
C ASP A 543 36.78 5.10 1.30
N ALA A 544 37.84 5.88 1.05
CA ALA A 544 37.73 7.32 0.81
C ALA A 544 36.89 7.61 -0.44
N PHE A 545 37.06 6.81 -1.50
CA PHE A 545 36.19 6.86 -2.66
C PHE A 545 34.74 6.52 -2.30
N LEU A 546 34.51 5.39 -1.63
CA LEU A 546 33.16 4.95 -1.22
C LEU A 546 32.44 5.94 -0.28
N ALA A 547 33.19 6.68 0.53
CA ALA A 547 32.65 7.71 1.43
C ALA A 547 32.24 8.98 0.69
N ASN A 548 32.92 9.32 -0.41
CA ASN A 548 32.69 10.55 -1.17
C ASN A 548 31.87 10.33 -2.44
N ILE A 549 31.63 9.07 -2.84
CA ILE A 549 30.93 8.74 -4.07
C ILE A 549 29.43 9.13 -3.98
N SER A 550 29.02 10.01 -4.89
CA SER A 550 27.66 10.49 -5.07
C SER A 550 27.07 9.94 -6.38
N THR A 551 27.52 10.47 -7.52
CA THR A 551 26.94 10.26 -8.86
C THR A 551 27.92 9.64 -9.86
N GLU A 552 29.08 9.19 -9.41
CA GLU A 552 30.18 8.70 -10.25
C GLU A 552 29.72 7.53 -11.13
N PRO A 553 30.05 7.53 -12.44
CA PRO A 553 29.59 6.52 -13.39
C PRO A 553 29.98 5.09 -13.01
N TYR A 554 29.20 4.13 -13.49
CA TYR A 554 29.44 2.69 -13.27
C TYR A 554 30.90 2.28 -13.59
N GLU A 555 31.48 2.81 -14.66
CA GLU A 555 32.85 2.44 -15.05
C GLU A 555 33.94 2.95 -14.11
N GLU A 556 33.72 4.06 -13.41
CA GLU A 556 34.65 4.54 -12.40
C GLU A 556 34.62 3.65 -11.16
N VAL A 557 33.42 3.28 -10.71
CA VAL A 557 33.23 2.33 -9.60
C VAL A 557 33.84 0.97 -9.93
N LYS A 558 33.58 0.48 -11.15
CA LYS A 558 34.13 -0.78 -11.64
C LYS A 558 35.65 -0.75 -11.74
N LYS A 559 36.23 0.37 -12.19
CA LYS A 559 37.69 0.53 -12.27
C LYS A 559 38.37 0.40 -10.91
N ILE A 560 37.77 0.96 -9.86
CA ILE A 560 38.29 0.84 -8.49
C ILE A 560 38.15 -0.60 -7.99
N TYR A 561 37.00 -1.23 -8.22
CA TYR A 561 36.80 -2.64 -7.90
C TYR A 561 37.81 -3.55 -8.58
N ASP A 562 38.00 -3.42 -9.89
CA ASP A 562 38.96 -4.22 -10.65
C ASP A 562 40.40 -3.95 -10.18
N ARG A 563 40.74 -2.69 -9.86
CA ARG A 563 42.06 -2.35 -9.30
C ARG A 563 42.31 -3.04 -7.97
N VAL A 564 41.37 -2.98 -7.03
CA VAL A 564 41.47 -3.65 -5.72
C VAL A 564 41.56 -5.17 -5.93
N ARG A 565 40.65 -5.74 -6.72
CA ARG A 565 40.59 -7.16 -7.01
C ARG A 565 41.88 -7.70 -7.63
N SER A 566 42.36 -7.07 -8.71
CA SER A 566 43.58 -7.50 -9.40
C SER A 566 44.84 -7.32 -8.56
N PHE A 567 44.90 -6.31 -7.68
CA PHE A 567 46.01 -6.18 -6.74
C PHE A 567 46.06 -7.37 -5.77
N PHE A 568 44.94 -7.69 -5.11
CA PHE A 568 44.89 -8.82 -4.18
C PHE A 568 45.06 -10.17 -4.89
N GLU A 569 44.56 -10.34 -6.11
CA GLU A 569 44.77 -11.55 -6.91
C GLU A 569 46.26 -11.81 -7.19
N ARG A 570 47.01 -10.76 -7.56
CA ARG A 570 48.42 -10.86 -7.94
C ARG A 570 49.35 -10.93 -6.73
N THR A 571 49.14 -10.06 -5.76
CA THR A 571 50.05 -9.86 -4.63
C THR A 571 49.72 -10.78 -3.46
N TYR A 572 48.43 -11.07 -3.24
CA TYR A 572 47.93 -11.77 -2.07
C TYR A 572 46.95 -12.89 -2.44
N SER A 573 47.39 -13.80 -3.30
CA SER A 573 46.56 -14.87 -3.89
C SER A 573 45.80 -15.70 -2.85
N ARG A 574 46.37 -15.93 -1.66
CA ARG A 574 45.68 -16.61 -0.55
C ARG A 574 44.49 -15.80 -0.01
N VAL A 575 44.68 -14.50 0.23
CA VAL A 575 43.65 -13.57 0.70
C VAL A 575 42.56 -13.43 -0.34
N TYR A 576 42.95 -13.23 -1.60
CA TYR A 576 42.06 -13.23 -2.74
C TYR A 576 41.24 -14.51 -2.80
N ASN A 577 41.87 -15.68 -2.74
CA ASN A 577 41.16 -16.96 -2.77
C ASN A 577 40.21 -17.14 -1.57
N ILE A 578 40.54 -16.64 -0.37
CA ILE A 578 39.61 -16.67 0.77
C ILE A 578 38.38 -15.81 0.50
N VAL A 579 38.58 -14.58 0.02
CA VAL A 579 37.48 -13.64 -0.27
C VAL A 579 36.66 -14.09 -1.47
N GLU A 580 37.29 -14.60 -2.54
CA GLU A 580 36.62 -15.14 -3.72
C GLU A 580 35.88 -16.43 -3.39
N ARG A 581 36.45 -17.37 -2.60
CA ARG A 581 35.71 -18.56 -2.14
C ARG A 581 34.51 -18.21 -1.26
N LYS A 582 34.64 -17.18 -0.42
CA LYS A 582 33.53 -16.63 0.35
C LYS A 582 32.45 -15.99 -0.54
N ALA A 583 32.84 -15.41 -1.68
CA ALA A 583 31.93 -14.84 -2.66
C ALA A 583 31.31 -15.91 -3.60
N THR A 584 32.01 -17.02 -3.84
CA THR A 584 31.53 -18.16 -4.64
C THR A 584 30.91 -19.28 -3.82
N GLY A 585 30.76 -19.15 -2.49
CA GLY A 585 30.07 -20.14 -1.65
C GLY A 585 30.57 -21.59 -1.77
N GLU A 586 31.79 -21.82 -2.27
CA GLU A 586 32.35 -23.16 -2.44
C GLU A 586 32.84 -23.69 -1.08
N GLY A 587 31.91 -24.30 -0.36
CA GLY A 587 32.13 -25.04 0.89
C GLY A 587 31.11 -26.17 1.14
N GLU A 588 30.10 -26.31 0.29
CA GLU A 588 29.20 -27.47 0.27
C GLU A 588 29.42 -28.23 -1.04
N GLU A 589 29.78 -29.50 -0.94
CA GLU A 589 30.20 -30.32 -2.08
C GLU A 589 29.09 -30.50 -3.11
N GLY A 590 29.40 -30.17 -4.38
CA GLY A 590 28.70 -30.75 -5.52
C GLY A 590 28.35 -29.78 -6.65
N GLY A 591 29.26 -29.67 -7.64
CA GLY A 591 28.83 -29.68 -9.04
C GLY A 591 28.63 -28.34 -9.77
N LYS A 592 29.49 -28.16 -10.78
CA LYS A 592 29.39 -27.32 -11.98
C LYS A 592 29.48 -25.80 -11.81
N GLN A 593 30.57 -25.32 -12.39
CA GLN A 593 30.90 -23.95 -12.69
C GLN A 593 29.87 -23.34 -13.65
N ASP A 594 28.89 -22.61 -13.10
CA ASP A 594 28.03 -21.72 -13.87
C ASP A 594 28.14 -20.29 -13.31
N LYS A 595 28.33 -19.34 -14.23
CA LYS A 595 28.49 -17.91 -13.92
C LYS A 595 27.25 -17.45 -13.16
N ARG A 596 27.41 -17.20 -11.86
CA ARG A 596 26.31 -16.79 -10.98
C ARG A 596 25.79 -15.41 -11.38
N ASP A 597 24.47 -15.34 -11.50
CA ASP A 597 23.71 -14.15 -11.81
C ASP A 597 23.90 -13.08 -10.73
N MET A 598 23.89 -11.82 -11.15
CA MET A 598 24.04 -10.65 -10.27
C MET A 598 22.86 -10.56 -9.27
N ILE A 599 21.75 -11.25 -9.51
CA ILE A 599 20.69 -11.54 -8.52
C ILE A 599 21.25 -12.24 -7.28
N HIS A 600 22.10 -13.26 -7.46
CA HIS A 600 22.69 -13.99 -6.34
C HIS A 600 23.65 -13.09 -5.56
N VAL A 601 24.37 -12.20 -6.24
CA VAL A 601 25.23 -11.20 -5.61
C VAL A 601 24.41 -10.17 -4.82
N LEU A 602 23.25 -9.73 -5.32
CA LEU A 602 22.33 -8.83 -4.59
C LEU A 602 21.70 -9.51 -3.36
N ASN A 603 21.26 -10.75 -3.50
CA ASN A 603 20.72 -11.55 -2.39
C ASN A 603 21.81 -11.87 -1.34
N GLN A 604 23.07 -12.10 -1.76
CA GLN A 604 24.22 -12.20 -0.84
C GLN A 604 24.63 -10.83 -0.25
N LEU A 605 24.49 -9.73 -0.99
CA LEU A 605 24.79 -8.37 -0.51
C LEU A 605 23.83 -7.93 0.61
N GLU A 606 22.63 -8.50 0.69
CA GLU A 606 21.67 -8.24 1.76
C GLU A 606 21.69 -9.32 2.85
N GLY A 607 21.80 -10.60 2.47
CA GLY A 607 21.81 -11.74 3.38
C GLY A 607 23.17 -12.05 4.02
N ASP A 608 24.27 -11.98 3.27
CA ASP A 608 25.62 -12.37 3.70
C ASP A 608 26.49 -11.17 4.13
N ALA A 609 26.33 -9.99 3.54
CA ALA A 609 27.05 -8.79 3.98
C ALA A 609 26.79 -8.49 5.45
N ALA A 610 25.55 -8.67 5.88
CA ALA A 610 25.18 -8.35 7.23
C ALA A 610 25.68 -9.43 8.24
N LYS A 611 26.04 -10.66 7.82
CA LYS A 611 26.55 -11.73 8.73
C LYS A 611 28.01 -11.52 9.15
N ARG A 612 28.74 -10.58 8.52
CA ARG A 612 30.21 -10.48 8.60
C ARG A 612 30.73 -9.05 8.86
N LEU A 613 29.87 -8.14 9.30
CA LEU A 613 30.23 -6.76 9.67
C LEU A 613 30.93 -6.72 11.04
N SER A 614 31.89 -5.80 11.21
CA SER A 614 32.49 -5.56 12.52
C SER A 614 31.48 -4.91 13.47
N ASN A 615 31.64 -5.13 14.77
CA ASN A 615 30.78 -4.53 15.80
C ASN A 615 30.57 -3.02 15.57
N THR A 616 31.65 -2.27 15.30
CA THR A 616 31.61 -0.82 15.06
C THR A 616 30.76 -0.43 13.85
N LEU A 617 30.83 -1.20 12.75
CA LEU A 617 30.09 -0.87 11.53
C LEU A 617 28.61 -1.29 11.64
N CYS A 618 28.33 -2.42 12.31
CA CYS A 618 26.96 -2.81 12.67
C CYS A 618 26.26 -1.70 13.47
N VAL A 619 26.93 -1.20 14.53
CA VAL A 619 26.38 -0.12 15.36
C VAL A 619 26.17 1.16 14.56
N ARG A 620 27.16 1.56 13.74
CA ARG A 620 27.03 2.76 12.89
C ARG A 620 25.86 2.67 11.90
N ARG A 621 25.70 1.53 11.22
CA ARG A 621 24.58 1.31 10.28
C ARG A 621 23.23 1.27 11.00
N ALA A 622 23.16 0.61 12.15
CA ALA A 622 21.96 0.61 12.97
C ALA A 622 21.54 2.03 13.40
N HIS A 623 22.50 2.91 13.75
CA HIS A 623 22.20 4.31 14.03
C HIS A 623 21.71 5.08 12.80
N GLN A 624 22.28 4.83 11.63
CA GLN A 624 21.84 5.45 10.38
C GLN A 624 20.40 5.04 10.06
N ASP A 625 20.13 3.73 10.05
CA ASP A 625 18.80 3.16 9.80
C ASP A 625 17.78 3.67 10.82
N TYR A 626 18.16 3.76 12.10
CA TYR A 626 17.29 4.31 13.14
C TYR A 626 16.94 5.79 12.89
N ARG A 627 17.90 6.64 12.55
CA ARG A 627 17.63 8.07 12.26
C ARG A 627 16.76 8.25 11.03
N GLU A 628 17.03 7.48 9.98
CA GLU A 628 16.28 7.53 8.75
C GLU A 628 14.84 7.03 8.96
N ALA A 629 14.66 5.97 9.76
CA ALA A 629 13.35 5.49 10.18
C ALA A 629 12.56 6.56 10.96
N LEU A 630 13.19 7.31 11.86
CA LEU A 630 12.52 8.40 12.59
C LEU A 630 11.97 9.48 11.63
N ASN A 631 12.74 9.85 10.60
CA ASN A 631 12.24 10.80 9.58
C ASN A 631 11.02 10.26 8.84
N PHE A 632 11.00 8.94 8.55
CA PHE A 632 9.84 8.29 7.94
C PHE A 632 8.64 8.23 8.89
N ILE A 633 8.85 7.97 10.19
CA ILE A 633 7.79 8.02 11.21
C ILE A 633 7.17 9.41 11.29
N GLU A 634 7.97 10.48 11.34
CA GLU A 634 7.48 11.86 11.33
C GLU A 634 6.67 12.18 10.05
N GLY A 635 7.06 11.53 8.96
CA GLY A 635 6.40 11.53 7.66
C GLY A 635 5.12 10.68 7.56
N GLY A 636 4.80 9.89 8.59
CA GLY A 636 3.65 8.97 8.58
C GLY A 636 3.88 7.68 7.78
N GLN A 637 5.12 7.32 7.47
CA GLN A 637 5.48 6.20 6.58
C GLN A 637 5.99 5.02 7.40
N PHE A 638 5.05 4.34 8.02
CA PHE A 638 5.33 3.35 9.05
C PHE A 638 5.86 2.02 8.48
N GLU A 639 5.48 1.62 7.27
CA GLU A 639 5.98 0.39 6.62
C GLU A 639 7.49 0.48 6.36
N LEU A 640 7.93 1.57 5.71
CA LEU A 640 9.34 1.80 5.38
C LEU A 640 10.20 2.03 6.64
N SER A 641 9.66 2.74 7.63
CA SER A 641 10.25 2.82 8.97
C SER A 641 10.44 1.43 9.57
N GLY A 642 9.38 0.60 9.57
CA GLY A 642 9.43 -0.75 10.12
C GLY A 642 10.50 -1.61 9.46
N TYR A 643 10.67 -1.49 8.14
CA TYR A 643 11.75 -2.15 7.40
C TYR A 643 13.14 -1.72 7.90
N LEU A 644 13.42 -0.42 7.93
CA LEU A 644 14.73 0.10 8.34
C LEU A 644 15.05 -0.28 9.79
N LEU A 645 14.06 -0.23 10.67
CA LEU A 645 14.19 -0.62 12.06
C LEU A 645 14.49 -2.12 12.21
N LYS A 646 13.79 -3.01 11.46
CA LYS A 646 14.09 -4.46 11.43
C LYS A 646 15.50 -4.73 10.89
N ARG A 647 15.93 -3.97 9.88
CA ARG A 647 17.31 -4.02 9.35
C ARG A 647 18.34 -3.55 10.39
N GLY A 648 18.04 -2.47 11.11
CA GLY A 648 18.85 -1.96 12.22
C GLY A 648 19.05 -3.00 13.33
N LEU A 649 17.97 -3.68 13.76
CA LEU A 649 18.06 -4.78 14.74
C LEU A 649 18.93 -5.92 14.23
N THR A 650 18.78 -6.28 12.96
CA THR A 650 19.59 -7.33 12.32
C THR A 650 21.09 -7.02 12.41
N PHE A 651 21.50 -5.74 12.34
CA PHE A 651 22.88 -5.36 12.58
C PHE A 651 23.29 -5.49 14.05
N LEU A 652 22.43 -5.06 14.99
CA LEU A 652 22.73 -5.08 16.42
C LEU A 652 22.73 -6.49 17.03
N ASP A 653 21.90 -7.41 16.54
CA ASP A 653 21.88 -8.81 16.99
C ASP A 653 23.15 -9.59 16.63
N ARG A 654 23.94 -9.03 15.70
CA ARG A 654 25.19 -9.64 15.23
C ARG A 654 26.42 -9.09 15.95
N VAL A 655 26.25 -8.08 16.79
CA VAL A 655 27.34 -7.51 17.58
C VAL A 655 27.73 -8.51 18.68
N LYS A 656 28.99 -8.95 18.67
CA LYS A 656 29.55 -9.81 19.73
C LYS A 656 29.86 -8.95 20.95
N THR A 657 28.98 -9.00 21.95
CA THR A 657 29.10 -8.20 23.18
C THR A 657 30.23 -8.66 24.09
N SER A 658 30.74 -9.89 23.93
CA SER A 658 31.88 -10.43 24.68
C SER A 658 33.17 -9.62 24.53
N ASP A 659 33.30 -8.88 23.42
CA ASP A 659 34.53 -8.20 23.03
C ASP A 659 34.45 -6.68 23.24
N LEU A 660 33.38 -6.19 23.89
CA LEU A 660 33.06 -4.78 24.06
C LEU A 660 33.14 -4.35 25.53
N LYS A 661 33.33 -3.05 25.78
CA LYS A 661 33.24 -2.49 27.13
C LYS A 661 31.78 -2.47 27.58
N ASP A 662 31.55 -2.57 28.89
CA ASP A 662 30.21 -2.55 29.49
C ASP A 662 29.37 -1.33 29.05
N ASP A 663 30.00 -0.17 28.88
CA ASP A 663 29.31 1.04 28.43
C ASP A 663 28.84 0.95 26.96
N ASP A 664 29.64 0.34 26.08
CA ASP A 664 29.26 0.10 24.68
C ASP A 664 28.09 -0.92 24.61
N VAL A 665 28.12 -1.94 25.47
CA VAL A 665 27.04 -2.94 25.58
C VAL A 665 25.74 -2.29 26.05
N LYS A 666 25.82 -1.35 27.02
CA LYS A 666 24.65 -0.56 27.47
C LYS A 666 24.11 0.34 26.36
N GLU A 667 24.98 0.99 25.59
CA GLU A 667 24.56 1.84 24.48
C GLU A 667 23.84 1.03 23.39
N ILE A 668 24.36 -0.16 23.05
CA ILE A 668 23.72 -1.08 22.10
C ILE A 668 22.35 -1.53 22.61
N SER A 669 22.24 -1.93 23.89
CA SER A 669 20.97 -2.33 24.50
C SER A 669 19.97 -1.18 24.51
N ALA A 670 20.40 0.05 24.81
CA ALA A 670 19.56 1.24 24.75
C ALA A 670 19.09 1.56 23.32
N LEU A 671 19.96 1.35 22.31
CA LEU A 671 19.57 1.51 20.91
C LEU A 671 18.56 0.44 20.50
N LYS A 672 18.77 -0.84 20.84
CA LYS A 672 17.81 -1.93 20.59
C LYS A 672 16.44 -1.63 21.20
N ALA A 673 16.41 -1.23 22.48
CA ALA A 673 15.18 -0.85 23.14
C ALA A 673 14.48 0.33 22.45
N SER A 674 15.24 1.30 21.90
CA SER A 674 14.68 2.41 21.12
C SER A 674 14.09 1.94 19.80
N ILE A 675 14.79 1.05 19.09
CA ILE A 675 14.31 0.49 17.83
C ILE A 675 13.03 -0.32 18.06
N TYR A 676 12.98 -1.18 19.08
CA TYR A 676 11.78 -1.95 19.42
C TYR A 676 10.56 -1.06 19.72
N VAL A 677 10.74 0.04 20.46
CA VAL A 677 9.66 1.01 20.70
C VAL A 677 9.17 1.65 19.40
N GLN A 678 10.08 2.02 18.49
CA GLN A 678 9.70 2.61 17.20
C GLN A 678 9.06 1.58 16.25
N LEU A 679 9.44 0.30 16.36
CA LEU A 679 8.78 -0.79 15.63
C LEU A 679 7.35 -0.96 16.09
N ALA A 680 7.14 -1.09 17.40
CA ALA A 680 5.80 -1.20 17.97
C ALA A 680 4.93 0.00 17.62
N LYS A 681 5.50 1.22 17.67
CA LYS A 681 4.84 2.44 17.16
C LYS A 681 4.40 2.21 15.72
N SER A 682 5.34 1.87 14.84
CA SER A 682 5.09 1.70 13.40
C SER A 682 4.03 0.64 13.13
N GLU A 683 4.09 -0.50 13.81
CA GLU A 683 3.15 -1.62 13.67
C GLU A 683 1.73 -1.27 14.17
N CYS A 684 1.60 -0.56 15.31
CA CYS A 684 0.31 -0.03 15.77
C CYS A 684 -0.32 0.93 14.74
N PHE A 685 0.48 1.82 14.15
CA PHE A 685 -0.05 2.77 13.17
C PHE A 685 -0.38 2.09 11.83
N GLN A 686 0.39 1.10 11.38
CA GLN A 686 0.07 0.29 10.19
C GLN A 686 -1.23 -0.50 10.41
N ALA A 687 -1.45 -1.05 11.60
CA ALA A 687 -2.68 -1.79 11.93
C ALA A 687 -3.96 -0.94 11.81
N ASP A 688 -3.84 0.39 11.82
CA ASP A 688 -4.93 1.34 11.63
C ASP A 688 -5.17 1.70 10.14
N GLU A 689 -4.35 1.22 9.20
CA GLU A 689 -4.45 1.48 7.76
C GLU A 689 -5.44 0.54 7.04
N ASP A 690 -6.13 1.04 6.02
CA ASP A 690 -7.15 0.26 5.27
C ASP A 690 -6.56 -0.97 4.56
N GLY A 691 -5.26 -0.94 4.22
CA GLY A 691 -4.55 -2.06 3.58
C GLY A 691 -4.14 -3.16 4.56
N ALA A 692 -4.24 -2.93 5.87
CA ALA A 692 -3.77 -3.86 6.89
C ALA A 692 -4.84 -4.87 7.33
N ILE A 693 -6.02 -4.94 6.70
CA ILE A 693 -7.15 -5.78 7.16
C ILE A 693 -6.71 -7.23 7.46
N ASP A 694 -5.98 -7.86 6.54
CA ASP A 694 -5.54 -9.25 6.68
C ASP A 694 -4.33 -9.41 7.63
N ALA A 695 -3.57 -8.35 7.85
CA ALA A 695 -2.34 -8.35 8.66
C ALA A 695 -2.51 -7.69 10.04
N ARG A 696 -3.67 -7.09 10.32
CA ARG A 696 -3.90 -6.21 11.47
C ARG A 696 -3.63 -6.93 12.77
N GLU A 697 -4.22 -8.10 12.97
CA GLU A 697 -4.01 -8.86 14.20
C GLU A 697 -2.53 -9.20 14.39
N GLN A 698 -1.85 -9.66 13.34
CA GLN A 698 -0.44 -10.00 13.39
C GLN A 698 0.44 -8.78 13.72
N LEU A 699 0.18 -7.63 13.07
CA LEU A 699 0.89 -6.38 13.36
C LEU A 699 0.73 -5.95 14.83
N LEU A 700 -0.47 -6.09 15.39
CA LEU A 700 -0.71 -5.76 16.79
C LEU A 700 0.01 -6.74 17.74
N ARG A 701 0.04 -8.03 17.40
CA ARG A 701 0.81 -9.03 18.16
C ARG A 701 2.32 -8.76 18.09
N ASP A 702 2.85 -8.44 16.91
CA ASP A 702 4.24 -8.03 16.73
C ASP A 702 4.58 -6.79 17.57
N ALA A 703 3.66 -5.80 17.62
CA ALA A 703 3.84 -4.61 18.44
C ALA A 703 3.92 -4.91 19.94
N VAL A 704 3.08 -5.84 20.44
CA VAL A 704 3.14 -6.31 21.84
C VAL A 704 4.47 -7.01 22.13
N GLU A 705 4.92 -7.88 21.22
CA GLU A 705 6.20 -8.58 21.36
C GLU A 705 7.38 -7.60 21.37
N ASN A 706 7.41 -6.65 20.44
CA ASN A 706 8.46 -5.64 20.36
C ASN A 706 8.49 -4.75 21.62
N CYS A 707 7.33 -4.31 22.13
CA CYS A 707 7.29 -3.58 23.40
C CYS A 707 7.80 -4.41 24.58
N THR A 708 7.49 -5.70 24.60
CA THR A 708 7.96 -6.61 25.65
C THR A 708 9.48 -6.76 25.61
N LYS A 709 10.07 -6.97 24.42
CA LYS A 709 11.53 -6.96 24.22
C LYS A 709 12.18 -5.63 24.63
N ALA A 710 11.52 -4.50 24.37
CA ALA A 710 12.02 -3.19 24.81
C ALA A 710 12.07 -3.09 26.35
N LEU A 711 11.03 -3.58 27.04
CA LEU A 711 10.91 -3.54 28.51
C LEU A 711 11.82 -4.56 29.21
N GLU A 712 12.14 -5.69 28.56
CA GLU A 712 13.16 -6.63 29.01
C GLU A 712 14.56 -5.99 29.05
N LEU A 713 14.84 -5.10 28.09
CA LEU A 713 16.12 -4.36 28.02
C LEU A 713 16.13 -3.14 28.96
N ASP A 714 15.01 -2.44 29.08
CA ASP A 714 14.89 -1.21 29.85
C ASP A 714 13.45 -1.00 30.36
N THR A 715 13.23 -1.31 31.63
CA THR A 715 11.91 -1.21 32.28
C THR A 715 11.45 0.23 32.51
N LYS A 716 12.30 1.24 32.28
CA LYS A 716 11.95 2.66 32.48
C LYS A 716 11.44 3.35 31.22
N ARG A 717 11.18 2.60 30.13
CA ARG A 717 10.66 3.15 28.88
C ARG A 717 9.15 3.34 28.90
N GLU A 718 8.72 4.57 29.16
CA GLU A 718 7.32 4.97 29.17
C GLU A 718 6.63 4.69 27.83
N LYS A 719 7.32 4.95 26.70
CA LYS A 719 6.77 4.73 25.36
C LYS A 719 6.53 3.26 25.03
N ALA A 720 7.27 2.33 25.64
CA ALA A 720 7.04 0.90 25.46
C ALA A 720 5.71 0.48 26.12
N TYR A 721 5.44 0.97 27.33
CA TYR A 721 4.12 0.78 27.97
C TYR A 721 2.99 1.43 27.17
N LEU A 722 3.20 2.64 26.63
CA LEU A 722 2.21 3.34 25.82
C LEU A 722 1.79 2.52 24.59
N TYR A 723 2.75 2.06 23.78
CA TYR A 723 2.43 1.34 22.55
C TYR A 723 1.94 -0.09 22.82
N ARG A 724 2.42 -0.75 23.89
CA ARG A 724 1.86 -2.05 24.31
C ARG A 724 0.42 -1.95 24.78
N ALA A 725 0.11 -0.92 25.58
CA ALA A 725 -1.26 -0.63 26.00
C ALA A 725 -2.17 -0.35 24.80
N ARG A 726 -1.68 0.41 23.81
CA ARG A 726 -2.41 0.69 22.56
C ARG A 726 -2.68 -0.60 21.77
N ALA A 727 -1.68 -1.46 21.60
CA ALA A 727 -1.82 -2.71 20.88
C ALA A 727 -2.84 -3.66 21.56
N HIS A 728 -2.74 -3.84 22.88
CA HIS A 728 -3.72 -4.61 23.65
C HIS A 728 -5.13 -4.03 23.55
N LEU A 729 -5.28 -2.71 23.64
CA LEU A 729 -6.57 -2.04 23.46
C LEU A 729 -7.18 -2.33 22.08
N GLN A 730 -6.35 -2.31 21.03
CA GLN A 730 -6.79 -2.59 19.65
C GLN A 730 -7.09 -4.08 19.41
N LEU A 731 -6.46 -4.99 20.17
CA LEU A 731 -6.76 -6.42 20.20
C LEU A 731 -8.00 -6.77 21.04
N GLY A 732 -8.46 -5.86 21.90
CA GLY A 732 -9.57 -6.09 22.84
C GLY A 732 -9.13 -6.64 24.21
N ASP A 733 -7.82 -6.71 24.47
CA ASP A 733 -7.21 -7.15 25.73
C ASP A 733 -7.23 -6.01 26.77
N TYR A 734 -8.43 -5.61 27.19
CA TYR A 734 -8.61 -4.37 27.96
C TYR A 734 -7.94 -4.36 29.33
N ARG A 735 -7.75 -5.54 29.93
CA ARG A 735 -7.11 -5.68 31.25
C ARG A 735 -5.63 -5.38 31.15
N GLU A 736 -4.95 -6.04 30.23
CA GLU A 736 -3.55 -5.90 29.89
C GLU A 736 -3.25 -4.46 29.47
N ALA A 737 -4.12 -3.88 28.61
CA ALA A 737 -4.03 -2.48 28.22
C ALA A 737 -4.10 -1.51 29.42
N SER A 738 -4.95 -1.80 30.41
CA SER A 738 -5.11 -0.97 31.62
C SER A 738 -3.88 -1.06 32.53
N GLU A 739 -3.31 -2.26 32.68
CA GLU A 739 -2.11 -2.51 33.50
C GLU A 739 -0.88 -1.80 32.91
N ASP A 740 -0.71 -1.88 31.59
CA ASP A 740 0.36 -1.16 30.89
C ASP A 740 0.19 0.35 30.95
N ALA A 741 -1.03 0.86 30.73
CA ALA A 741 -1.29 2.30 30.78
C ALA A 741 -0.98 2.90 32.16
N LYS A 742 -1.29 2.17 33.25
CA LYS A 742 -0.92 2.59 34.62
C LYS A 742 0.58 2.54 34.86
N SER A 743 1.24 1.49 34.39
CA SER A 743 2.69 1.33 34.53
C SER A 743 3.45 2.43 33.79
N GLY A 744 3.03 2.78 32.58
CA GLY A 744 3.55 3.92 31.84
C GLY A 744 3.30 5.26 32.55
N GLU A 745 2.12 5.46 33.14
CA GLU A 745 1.77 6.71 33.84
C GLU A 745 2.62 6.93 35.10
N LEU A 746 3.02 5.85 35.78
CA LEU A 746 3.97 5.96 36.90
C LEU A 746 5.34 6.51 36.48
N LEU A 747 5.76 6.21 35.23
CA LEU A 747 7.03 6.69 34.67
C LEU A 747 6.89 8.09 34.06
N ALA A 748 5.75 8.39 33.44
CA ALA A 748 5.47 9.68 32.81
C ALA A 748 4.05 10.19 33.17
N PRO A 749 3.84 10.74 34.38
CA PRO A 749 2.51 11.18 34.84
C PRO A 749 1.88 12.31 34.02
N ALA A 750 2.70 13.02 33.25
CA ALA A 750 2.30 14.11 32.37
C ALA A 750 1.98 13.64 30.94
N ASP A 751 2.26 12.38 30.59
CA ASP A 751 1.96 11.83 29.26
C ASP A 751 0.44 11.71 29.08
N ARG A 752 -0.06 12.43 28.09
CA ARG A 752 -1.50 12.55 27.82
C ARG A 752 -2.04 11.36 27.02
N HIS A 753 -1.18 10.65 26.29
CA HIS A 753 -1.60 9.50 25.48
C HIS A 753 -1.96 8.31 26.37
N LEU A 754 -1.20 8.09 27.44
CA LEU A 754 -1.49 7.05 28.44
C LEU A 754 -2.84 7.29 29.14
N LYS A 755 -3.16 8.55 29.46
CA LYS A 755 -4.46 8.92 30.03
C LYS A 755 -5.60 8.69 29.05
N LYS A 756 -5.43 9.06 27.77
CA LYS A 756 -6.42 8.82 26.71
C LYS A 756 -6.74 7.33 26.58
N ILE A 757 -5.73 6.45 26.62
CA ILE A 757 -5.93 4.99 26.57
C ILE A 757 -6.79 4.52 27.76
N GLN A 758 -6.52 5.00 28.98
CA GLN A 758 -7.35 4.62 30.13
C GLN A 758 -8.80 5.12 30.02
N GLU A 759 -9.01 6.32 29.49
CA GLU A 759 -10.35 6.86 29.22
C GLU A 759 -11.09 6.03 28.17
N GLU A 760 -10.41 5.65 27.09
CA GLU A 760 -10.95 4.81 26.03
C GLU A 760 -11.33 3.41 26.55
N ILE A 761 -10.46 2.79 27.35
CA ILE A 761 -10.76 1.52 28.03
C ILE A 761 -12.02 1.65 28.89
N LYS A 762 -12.16 2.74 29.65
CA LYS A 762 -13.36 2.98 30.48
C LYS A 762 -14.63 3.13 29.64
N LEU A 763 -14.53 3.74 28.45
CA LEU A 763 -15.66 3.86 27.53
C LEU A 763 -16.06 2.52 26.93
N ARG A 764 -15.08 1.68 26.56
CA ARG A 764 -15.31 0.35 25.94
C ARG A 764 -15.73 -0.74 26.92
N ILE A 765 -15.40 -0.62 28.21
CA ILE A 765 -15.81 -1.55 29.29
C ILE A 765 -17.21 -1.22 29.86
N ARG A 766 -17.87 -0.12 29.44
CA ARG A 766 -19.24 0.17 29.91
C ARG A 766 -20.19 -0.97 29.49
N PRO A 767 -21.01 -1.49 30.42
CA PRO A 767 -21.91 -2.63 30.17
C PRO A 767 -23.02 -2.31 29.19
#